data_AF-A0A9D1ZZZ0-F1
#
_entry.id   AF-A0A9D1ZZZ0-F1
#
_cell.length_a   1.000
_cell.length_b   1.000
_cell.length_c   1.000
_cell.angle_alpha   90.00
_cell.angle_beta   90.00
_cell.angle_gamma   90.00
#
_symmetry.space_group_name_H-M   'P 1'
#
loop_
_entity.id
_entity.type
_entity.pdbx_description
1 polymer ?
#
loop_
_entity_poly.entity_id
_entity_poly.type
_entity_poly.pdbx_seq_one_letter_code
_entity_poly.pdbx_strand_id
1 'polypeptide(L)'
;MAGYFYKNNKFIIDDYDTKKPFYSFLPGVAGMYGVPIWSFYLNRGQGIASFGVRDKDGPILEFSPAVVASERVSVQGFRTFLKFGKELYEPFAVTDDREGLSRRMYVAPASFGVSEKNDRGKYEIRADYCTLPTEDIGGLIRRVSVKNIGGAKRIMEICDGITMLLPYGITNSEYKCAGNLLRSWAETSFIGGDILFTKQRASTADGSEIKLFDSGNFYLSESDGALVPPVADLTAVFGHDTSLRIPFGFKKDGAAVLQREQALANKIACGFTVRKVVLAPGEECVIHTLIGNACSAQALAEKRKMFLTPAYFEEKLRENERIVADMTSDVKTKTAFPVFDAYIGNCYLDNALRGGYPVLLGNAEKKSVFYIYSRKHGDMERDYNWFTIEPEFFSHGNGNYRDVNQNRRNDVLINPFVGEYNVKLFLSLIQADGYNPHNVKGDSFEIPNRQEAEKLVREYAGGNALLSKALSGKFTPGEIARLLCGLHIETSISYQEFLSAVLSAARQNTEASFGEGYWTDHWTYCLDLIEAYERIFPDRSEHLLFTDGSYRYFYSPVYVRPRSQKYVLTKEGKPRQYAALGIGCDRLPVGGVSADINQTNWLRYESGTEVRVNLISKLFFLALIKFATLDCEGLGVEMEADRVGWNDAMNGLAGIFGSGMSETIELYRLLRYVKEKLAERNWQGVSLFAEQRTLLDGVLAAETEREGFAYWNRVSDLREEYRLSVAGGVCGASAELAPDTARHAAEVMEKRLARALRRAKEIGGGLYPTYFYYEAEQYSPIYGENGEEETDADGRSFVRVEKFKRHTLPLFLEAPARSYKIENAAACKKMHAAVRGSDLYDKNLGLYKTCESLEGEIYEIGRIKQFTPGHLERESCFLHMDYKYLLGLLKAGLYEEFFQEAAKNIVAFMDPSVYGRSTLENSSFIATSNNPDPAVVGQGFYARLTGANAEMLSMWHIMMFGEKPFCLENGELVCRLMPVLKGEFFDEAGEVSCAFLGKIQVVYKNPLRKDTFGGGCTAEKMILTSGGVSETVAGGTLRGERAEKLRAGKYEKIEIYLK
;
A
#
# COMPACT_ATOMS: atom_id res chain seq x y z
N MET A 1 31.68 -7.51 -1.33
CA MET A 1 30.67 -8.34 -2.02
C MET A 1 30.75 -8.02 -3.51
N ALA A 2 31.01 -9.01 -4.36
CA ALA A 2 31.30 -8.76 -5.78
C ALA A 2 30.01 -8.39 -6.54
N GLY A 3 29.87 -7.11 -6.89
CA GLY A 3 28.90 -6.62 -7.86
C GLY A 3 27.60 -5.98 -7.34
N TYR A 4 27.43 -5.78 -6.03
CA TYR A 4 26.32 -5.01 -5.45
C TYR A 4 26.87 -4.01 -4.43
N PHE A 5 26.47 -2.74 -4.53
CA PHE A 5 26.88 -1.73 -3.55
C PHE A 5 25.98 -0.49 -3.59
N TYR A 6 25.95 0.24 -2.47
CA TYR A 6 25.25 1.52 -2.36
C TYR A 6 26.26 2.67 -2.39
N LYS A 7 26.07 3.63 -3.30
CA LYS A 7 26.95 4.79 -3.44
C LYS A 7 26.19 5.97 -4.04
N ASN A 8 26.46 7.18 -3.55
CA ASN A 8 25.87 8.43 -4.07
C ASN A 8 24.33 8.37 -4.17
N ASN A 9 23.66 7.87 -3.13
CA ASN A 9 22.21 7.69 -3.10
C ASN A 9 21.61 6.76 -4.16
N LYS A 10 22.44 5.86 -4.71
CA LYS A 10 22.01 4.86 -5.69
C LYS A 10 22.49 3.48 -5.28
N PHE A 11 21.61 2.50 -5.41
CA PHE A 11 21.98 1.09 -5.34
C PHE A 11 22.47 0.65 -6.72
N ILE A 12 23.67 0.09 -6.79
CA ILE A 12 24.36 -0.24 -8.04
C ILE A 12 24.54 -1.75 -8.13
N ILE A 13 24.20 -2.28 -9.30
CA ILE A 13 24.31 -3.70 -9.64
C ILE A 13 25.22 -3.83 -10.87
N ASP A 14 26.43 -4.36 -10.66
CA ASP A 14 27.33 -4.73 -11.77
C ASP A 14 26.81 -6.01 -12.45
N ASP A 15 26.95 -6.08 -13.77
CA ASP A 15 26.51 -7.19 -14.61
C ASP A 15 25.05 -7.60 -14.34
N TYR A 16 24.19 -6.60 -14.14
CA TYR A 16 22.79 -6.76 -13.71
C TYR A 16 22.01 -7.77 -14.55
N ASP A 17 22.32 -7.86 -15.85
CA ASP A 17 21.68 -8.71 -16.84
C ASP A 17 21.99 -10.21 -16.65
N THR A 18 23.02 -10.52 -15.85
CA THR A 18 23.42 -11.89 -15.46
C THR A 18 23.00 -12.26 -14.05
N LYS A 19 22.53 -11.29 -13.26
CA LYS A 19 22.09 -11.53 -11.88
C LYS A 19 20.73 -12.21 -11.83
N LYS A 20 20.33 -12.69 -10.65
CA LYS A 20 18.99 -13.26 -10.40
C LYS A 20 17.91 -12.32 -10.97
N PRO A 21 16.90 -12.82 -11.69
CA PRO A 21 15.82 -11.97 -12.19
C PRO A 21 15.08 -11.26 -11.05
N PHE A 22 14.80 -9.97 -11.23
CA PHE A 22 13.92 -9.22 -10.34
C PHE A 22 13.09 -8.19 -11.12
N TYR A 23 11.99 -7.76 -10.52
CA TYR A 23 11.03 -6.82 -11.06
C TYR A 23 10.79 -5.70 -10.04
N SER A 24 10.60 -4.47 -10.51
CA SER A 24 10.25 -3.31 -9.68
C SER A 24 9.53 -2.26 -10.55
N PHE A 25 9.28 -1.08 -10.00
CA PHE A 25 8.56 -0.02 -10.68
C PHE A 25 9.03 1.37 -10.24
N LEU A 26 8.86 2.35 -11.13
CA LEU A 26 8.99 3.76 -10.76
C LEU A 26 7.78 4.17 -9.90
N PRO A 27 7.96 5.05 -8.90
CA PRO A 27 6.93 5.33 -7.90
C PRO A 27 5.65 5.95 -8.50
N GLY A 28 5.68 6.55 -9.69
CA GLY A 28 4.51 7.23 -10.28
C GLY A 28 4.08 8.44 -9.45
N VAL A 29 5.05 9.17 -8.90
CA VAL A 29 4.86 10.42 -8.16
C VAL A 29 5.19 11.56 -9.11
N ALA A 30 4.20 12.41 -9.40
CA ALA A 30 4.35 13.52 -10.34
C ALA A 30 4.24 14.90 -9.66
N GLY A 31 4.17 14.99 -8.34
CA GLY A 31 3.81 16.23 -7.64
C GLY A 31 2.30 16.45 -7.59
N MET A 32 1.85 17.38 -6.74
CA MET A 32 0.41 17.66 -6.55
C MET A 32 -0.29 18.17 -7.82
N TYR A 33 0.47 18.83 -8.70
CA TYR A 33 0.00 19.39 -9.97
C TYR A 33 0.61 18.67 -11.18
N GLY A 34 0.91 17.38 -11.02
CA GLY A 34 1.40 16.54 -12.10
C GLY A 34 0.47 15.36 -12.36
N VAL A 35 0.35 14.97 -13.62
CA VAL A 35 -0.36 13.76 -14.04
C VAL A 35 0.61 12.56 -13.99
N PRO A 36 0.37 11.55 -13.15
CA PRO A 36 1.27 10.42 -13.03
C PRO A 36 1.10 9.39 -14.15
N ILE A 37 2.12 8.55 -14.32
CA ILE A 37 2.07 7.30 -15.08
C ILE A 37 2.51 6.14 -14.18
N TRP A 38 2.08 4.93 -14.50
CA TRP A 38 2.67 3.71 -13.97
C TRP A 38 3.77 3.21 -14.91
N SER A 39 4.85 2.66 -14.36
CA SER A 39 5.99 2.17 -15.15
C SER A 39 6.73 1.06 -14.42
N PHE A 40 6.75 -0.13 -15.02
CA PHE A 40 7.37 -1.33 -14.49
C PHE A 40 8.67 -1.68 -15.23
N TYR A 41 9.69 -2.12 -14.49
CA TYR A 41 11.00 -2.49 -15.01
C TYR A 41 11.53 -3.78 -14.40
N LEU A 42 12.49 -4.41 -15.09
CA LEU A 42 13.21 -5.60 -14.63
C LEU A 42 14.69 -5.52 -15.01
N ASN A 43 15.52 -6.41 -14.49
CA ASN A 43 16.98 -6.38 -14.70
C ASN A 43 17.45 -7.08 -15.98
N ARG A 44 16.74 -6.90 -17.10
CA ARG A 44 17.12 -7.40 -18.43
C ARG A 44 16.90 -6.33 -19.47
N GLY A 45 17.66 -6.41 -20.57
CA GLY A 45 17.61 -5.41 -21.64
C GLY A 45 17.79 -4.00 -21.07
N GLN A 46 17.05 -3.03 -21.59
CA GLN A 46 17.13 -1.65 -21.09
C GLN A 46 16.22 -1.34 -19.89
N GLY A 47 15.62 -2.36 -19.29
CA GLY A 47 14.91 -2.26 -18.03
C GLY A 47 13.39 -2.14 -18.14
N ILE A 48 12.86 -1.11 -18.83
CA ILE A 48 11.40 -0.89 -18.92
C ILE A 48 10.73 -2.01 -19.70
N ALA A 49 9.72 -2.63 -19.10
CA ALA A 49 8.94 -3.70 -19.71
C ALA A 49 7.48 -3.36 -19.98
N SER A 50 6.89 -2.44 -19.21
CA SER A 50 5.54 -1.91 -19.47
C SER A 50 5.34 -0.58 -18.75
N PHE A 51 4.51 0.30 -19.32
CA PHE A 51 4.12 1.58 -18.71
C PHE A 51 2.85 2.13 -19.36
N GLY A 52 2.13 3.00 -18.64
CA GLY A 52 0.88 3.57 -19.11
C GLY A 52 0.24 4.52 -18.10
N VAL A 53 -1.02 4.86 -18.33
CA VAL A 53 -1.83 5.74 -17.48
C VAL A 53 -2.92 4.97 -16.76
N ARG A 54 -3.36 5.50 -15.61
CA ARG A 54 -4.46 4.97 -14.80
C ARG A 54 -4.26 3.58 -14.22
N ASP A 55 -4.36 2.55 -15.05
CA ASP A 55 -4.34 1.14 -14.67
C ASP A 55 -3.85 0.30 -15.86
N LYS A 56 -3.90 -1.02 -15.72
CA LYS A 56 -3.44 -1.91 -16.79
C LYS A 56 -4.26 -1.81 -18.08
N ASP A 57 -5.43 -1.17 -18.10
CA ASP A 57 -6.22 -0.92 -19.31
C ASP A 57 -5.94 0.44 -19.97
N GLY A 58 -5.00 1.23 -19.43
CA GLY A 58 -4.41 2.38 -20.11
C GLY A 58 -2.95 2.17 -20.55
N PRO A 59 -2.57 1.05 -21.21
CA PRO A 59 -1.17 0.82 -21.56
C PRO A 59 -0.69 1.76 -22.68
N ILE A 60 0.52 2.30 -22.52
CA ILE A 60 1.28 2.94 -23.62
C ILE A 60 2.23 1.88 -24.24
N LEU A 61 2.87 1.09 -23.37
CA LEU A 61 3.51 -0.17 -23.69
C LEU A 61 2.72 -1.30 -23.01
N GLU A 62 2.46 -2.39 -23.75
CA GLU A 62 1.65 -3.53 -23.31
C GLU A 62 2.02 -4.01 -21.90
N PHE A 63 1.03 -4.17 -21.01
CA PHE A 63 1.26 -4.72 -19.68
C PHE A 63 1.42 -6.24 -19.75
N SER A 64 2.53 -6.77 -19.25
CA SER A 64 2.79 -8.21 -19.18
C SER A 64 3.11 -8.65 -17.75
N PRO A 65 2.58 -9.82 -17.31
CA PRO A 65 3.04 -10.48 -16.10
C PRO A 65 4.56 -10.71 -16.12
N ALA A 66 5.17 -10.81 -14.95
CA ALA A 66 6.61 -10.92 -14.73
C ALA A 66 7.31 -11.93 -15.66
N VAL A 67 6.77 -13.16 -15.75
CA VAL A 67 7.34 -14.24 -16.58
C VAL A 67 7.41 -13.84 -18.05
N VAL A 68 6.29 -13.35 -18.60
CA VAL A 68 6.20 -12.97 -20.02
C VAL A 68 7.06 -11.75 -20.33
N ALA A 69 7.13 -10.81 -19.39
CA ALA A 69 7.91 -9.60 -19.59
C ALA A 69 9.42 -9.87 -19.65
N SER A 70 9.93 -10.78 -18.83
CA SER A 70 11.33 -11.20 -18.87
C SER A 70 11.73 -11.79 -20.24
N GLU A 71 10.81 -12.51 -20.89
CA GLU A 71 11.03 -13.09 -22.21
C GLU A 71 11.05 -12.03 -23.31
N ARG A 72 10.25 -10.96 -23.15
CA ARG A 72 9.96 -10.00 -24.23
C ARG A 72 10.71 -8.69 -24.12
N VAL A 73 11.24 -8.30 -22.96
CA VAL A 73 11.80 -6.95 -22.74
C VAL A 73 12.93 -6.59 -23.71
N SER A 74 13.75 -7.57 -24.12
CA SER A 74 14.84 -7.34 -25.10
C SER A 74 14.35 -7.08 -26.52
N VAL A 75 13.06 -7.29 -26.82
CA VAL A 75 12.48 -7.20 -28.16
C VAL A 75 11.34 -6.17 -28.21
N GLN A 76 10.48 -6.15 -27.19
CA GLN A 76 9.34 -5.23 -27.05
C GLN A 76 9.65 -3.97 -26.23
N GLY A 77 10.70 -4.00 -25.41
CA GLY A 77 11.13 -2.84 -24.62
C GLY A 77 11.95 -1.82 -25.43
N PHE A 78 12.66 -0.94 -24.73
CA PHE A 78 13.58 0.01 -25.38
C PHE A 78 14.76 -0.69 -26.03
N ARG A 79 15.12 -0.22 -27.22
CA ARG A 79 16.26 -0.71 -28.00
C ARG A 79 17.06 0.44 -28.58
N THR A 80 18.37 0.25 -28.65
CA THR A 80 19.31 1.22 -29.18
C THR A 80 20.27 0.49 -30.12
N PHE A 81 20.50 1.06 -31.29
CA PHE A 81 21.41 0.55 -32.29
C PHE A 81 22.45 1.62 -32.63
N LEU A 82 23.73 1.25 -32.60
CA LEU A 82 24.86 2.11 -32.92
C LEU A 82 25.56 1.57 -34.17
N LYS A 83 25.61 2.37 -35.23
CA LYS A 83 26.27 2.01 -36.49
C LYS A 83 27.51 2.87 -36.72
N PHE A 84 28.63 2.19 -36.97
CA PHE A 84 29.94 2.78 -37.30
C PHE A 84 30.37 2.27 -38.68
N GLY A 85 30.01 3.01 -39.74
CA GLY A 85 30.23 2.55 -41.10
C GLY A 85 29.45 1.26 -41.39
N LYS A 86 30.13 0.10 -41.42
CA LYS A 86 29.50 -1.22 -41.64
C LYS A 86 29.24 -1.99 -40.34
N GLU A 87 29.86 -1.59 -39.24
CA GLU A 87 29.70 -2.25 -37.95
C GLU A 87 28.40 -1.78 -37.29
N LEU A 88 27.68 -2.72 -36.69
CA LEU A 88 26.42 -2.47 -35.98
C LEU A 88 26.53 -3.11 -34.59
N TYR A 89 26.30 -2.30 -33.57
CA TYR A 89 26.22 -2.74 -32.19
C TYR A 89 24.81 -2.48 -31.67
N GLU A 90 24.32 -3.39 -30.84
CA GLU A 90 23.10 -3.21 -30.07
C GLU A 90 23.48 -3.26 -28.58
N PRO A 91 23.69 -2.09 -27.94
CA PRO A 91 23.94 -2.07 -26.52
C PRO A 91 22.81 -2.73 -25.73
N PHE A 92 23.17 -3.38 -24.62
CA PHE A 92 22.26 -4.13 -23.74
C PHE A 92 21.64 -5.39 -24.36
N ALA A 93 22.02 -5.76 -25.59
CA ALA A 93 21.59 -7.03 -26.19
C ALA A 93 22.11 -8.24 -25.40
N VAL A 94 21.37 -9.34 -25.46
CA VAL A 94 21.80 -10.62 -24.88
C VAL A 94 23.02 -11.13 -25.66
N THR A 95 24.13 -11.39 -24.96
CA THR A 95 25.40 -11.83 -25.56
C THR A 95 26.17 -12.74 -24.59
N ASP A 96 26.81 -13.77 -25.13
CA ASP A 96 27.79 -14.62 -24.45
C ASP A 96 29.21 -14.04 -24.53
N ASP A 97 29.53 -13.33 -25.60
CA ASP A 97 30.76 -12.56 -25.74
C ASP A 97 30.70 -11.26 -24.92
N ARG A 98 31.30 -11.30 -23.73
CA ARG A 98 31.38 -10.18 -22.78
C ARG A 98 32.77 -9.58 -22.67
N GLU A 99 33.72 -9.96 -23.51
CA GLU A 99 35.09 -9.45 -23.38
C GLU A 99 35.14 -7.94 -23.67
N GLY A 100 35.67 -7.16 -22.72
CA GLY A 100 35.67 -5.70 -22.79
C GLY A 100 34.30 -5.05 -22.57
N LEU A 101 33.31 -5.81 -22.11
CA LEU A 101 31.96 -5.33 -21.80
C LEU A 101 31.80 -5.12 -20.28
N SER A 102 31.26 -3.98 -19.87
CA SER A 102 30.85 -3.73 -18.49
C SER A 102 29.45 -3.14 -18.47
N ARG A 103 28.54 -3.77 -17.74
CA ARG A 103 27.14 -3.34 -17.61
C ARG A 103 26.80 -3.01 -16.17
N ARG A 104 26.04 -1.94 -15.95
CA ARG A 104 25.54 -1.58 -14.61
C ARG A 104 24.08 -1.18 -14.64
N MET A 105 23.38 -1.48 -13.56
CA MET A 105 22.07 -0.89 -13.25
C MET A 105 22.21 0.01 -12.02
N TYR A 106 21.51 1.14 -12.05
CA TYR A 106 21.45 2.13 -10.98
C TYR A 106 19.99 2.27 -10.55
N VAL A 107 19.70 2.01 -9.27
CA VAL A 107 18.36 2.14 -8.69
C VAL A 107 18.38 3.27 -7.67
N ALA A 108 17.48 4.23 -7.83
CA ALA A 108 17.26 5.35 -6.92
C ALA A 108 15.76 5.48 -6.61
N PRO A 109 15.36 6.18 -5.53
CA PRO A 109 13.95 6.28 -5.15
C PRO A 109 13.02 6.83 -6.25
N ALA A 110 13.52 7.79 -7.05
CA ALA A 110 12.75 8.52 -8.06
C ALA A 110 13.02 8.09 -9.51
N SER A 111 14.05 7.26 -9.74
CA SER A 111 14.58 6.97 -11.07
C SER A 111 15.36 5.66 -11.07
N PHE A 112 15.50 5.03 -12.22
CA PHE A 112 16.53 4.02 -12.42
C PHE A 112 17.25 4.23 -13.75
N GLY A 113 18.37 3.56 -13.96
CA GLY A 113 19.07 3.59 -15.23
C GLY A 113 19.97 2.39 -15.44
N VAL A 114 20.41 2.21 -16.68
CA VAL A 114 21.38 1.19 -17.08
C VAL A 114 22.53 1.83 -17.87
N SER A 115 23.73 1.28 -17.74
CA SER A 115 24.86 1.68 -18.56
C SER A 115 25.61 0.47 -19.12
N GLU A 116 26.23 0.68 -20.27
CA GLU A 116 27.12 -0.27 -20.91
C GLU A 116 28.36 0.47 -21.41
N LYS A 117 29.53 -0.02 -21.01
CA LYS A 117 30.81 0.34 -21.60
C LYS A 117 31.30 -0.82 -22.45
N ASN A 118 31.64 -0.55 -23.71
CA ASN A 118 32.17 -1.53 -24.64
C ASN A 118 33.54 -1.07 -25.15
N ASP A 119 34.61 -1.68 -24.62
CA ASP A 119 35.99 -1.34 -24.96
C ASP A 119 36.39 -1.78 -26.37
N ARG A 120 35.74 -2.80 -26.95
CA ARG A 120 35.97 -3.22 -28.34
C ARG A 120 35.29 -2.27 -29.32
N GLY A 121 34.01 -1.99 -29.08
CA GLY A 121 33.21 -1.04 -29.85
C GLY A 121 33.59 0.42 -29.62
N LYS A 122 34.45 0.72 -28.63
CA LYS A 122 34.92 2.06 -28.23
C LYS A 122 33.77 3.05 -27.96
N TYR A 123 32.73 2.60 -27.29
CA TYR A 123 31.62 3.45 -26.84
C TYR A 123 31.25 3.20 -25.37
N GLU A 124 30.63 4.20 -24.76
CA GLU A 124 29.90 4.08 -23.50
C GLU A 124 28.49 4.64 -23.70
N ILE A 125 27.47 3.93 -23.24
CA ILE A 125 26.07 4.36 -23.30
C ILE A 125 25.43 4.30 -21.92
N ARG A 126 24.54 5.24 -21.64
CA ARG A 126 23.71 5.26 -20.43
C ARG A 126 22.27 5.63 -20.79
N ALA A 127 21.31 4.90 -20.23
CA ALA A 127 19.88 5.21 -20.32
C ALA A 127 19.30 5.38 -18.90
N ASP A 128 18.79 6.56 -18.59
CA ASP A 128 18.11 6.87 -17.32
C ASP A 128 16.61 7.13 -17.55
N TYR A 129 15.79 6.77 -16.57
CA TYR A 129 14.34 6.82 -16.63
C TYR A 129 13.75 7.51 -15.41
N CYS A 130 12.80 8.41 -15.62
CA CYS A 130 11.95 8.96 -14.55
C CYS A 130 10.55 9.31 -15.06
N THR A 131 9.61 9.49 -14.14
CA THR A 131 8.29 10.06 -14.43
C THR A 131 8.39 11.56 -14.67
N LEU A 132 7.55 12.11 -15.55
CA LEU A 132 7.42 13.56 -15.78
C LEU A 132 6.69 14.20 -14.58
N PRO A 133 7.33 15.12 -13.83
CA PRO A 133 6.67 15.83 -12.74
C PRO A 133 5.98 17.11 -13.22
N THR A 134 4.98 17.55 -12.44
CA THR A 134 4.38 18.90 -12.43
C THR A 134 3.91 19.41 -13.79
N GLU A 135 3.39 18.50 -14.60
CA GLU A 135 2.72 18.80 -15.87
C GLU A 135 1.30 18.21 -15.88
N ASP A 136 0.41 18.86 -16.61
CA ASP A 136 -0.95 18.41 -16.97
C ASP A 136 -0.98 17.28 -18.03
N ILE A 137 0.19 16.78 -18.42
CA ILE A 137 0.38 15.57 -19.24
C ILE A 137 1.19 14.55 -18.44
N GLY A 138 0.85 13.27 -18.59
CA GLY A 138 1.62 12.18 -17.99
C GLY A 138 2.68 11.69 -18.96
N GLY A 139 3.89 11.40 -18.46
CA GLY A 139 4.94 10.85 -19.33
C GLY A 139 6.10 10.18 -18.61
N LEU A 140 6.80 9.33 -19.36
CA LEU A 140 8.08 8.71 -19.03
C LEU A 140 9.17 9.50 -19.74
N ILE A 141 10.05 10.13 -18.97
CA ILE A 141 11.28 10.74 -19.48
C ILE A 141 12.33 9.63 -19.57
N ARG A 142 12.98 9.53 -20.73
CA ARG A 142 14.14 8.69 -20.95
C ARG A 142 15.29 9.53 -21.48
N ARG A 143 16.42 9.54 -20.78
CA ARG A 143 17.64 10.25 -21.16
C ARG A 143 18.70 9.24 -21.59
N VAL A 144 19.12 9.31 -22.85
CA VAL A 144 20.22 8.48 -23.39
C VAL A 144 21.43 9.34 -23.66
N SER A 145 22.58 8.98 -23.11
CA SER A 145 23.87 9.54 -23.53
C SER A 145 24.71 8.45 -24.19
N VAL A 146 25.31 8.78 -25.35
CA VAL A 146 26.25 7.91 -26.07
C VAL A 146 27.56 8.65 -26.26
N LYS A 147 28.63 8.10 -25.67
CA LYS A 147 29.96 8.71 -25.60
C LYS A 147 30.97 7.96 -26.43
N ASN A 148 31.83 8.70 -27.13
CA ASN A 148 33.01 8.15 -27.79
C ASN A 148 34.16 7.99 -26.79
N ILE A 149 34.54 6.77 -26.46
CA ILE A 149 35.68 6.47 -25.58
C ILE A 149 36.94 6.05 -26.35
N GLY A 150 36.91 6.14 -27.68
CA GLY A 150 38.06 5.90 -28.54
C GLY A 150 39.02 7.10 -28.61
N GLY A 151 40.25 6.86 -29.06
CA GLY A 151 41.27 7.90 -29.21
C GLY A 151 41.15 8.77 -30.46
N ALA A 152 40.14 8.54 -31.30
CA ALA A 152 39.94 9.28 -32.55
C ALA A 152 38.48 9.74 -32.70
N LYS A 153 38.26 10.75 -33.56
CA LYS A 153 36.93 11.22 -33.94
C LYS A 153 36.16 10.12 -34.68
N ARG A 154 34.88 9.93 -34.39
CA ARG A 154 34.04 8.88 -35.00
C ARG A 154 32.72 9.46 -35.52
N ILE A 155 32.31 9.00 -36.69
CA ILE A 155 30.96 9.19 -37.21
C ILE A 155 30.10 8.04 -36.68
N MET A 156 29.00 8.38 -36.02
CA MET A 156 28.10 7.42 -35.39
C MET A 156 26.66 7.69 -35.86
N GLU A 157 25.98 6.65 -36.31
CA GLU A 157 24.55 6.68 -36.57
C GLU A 157 23.84 5.94 -35.42
N ILE A 158 22.95 6.64 -34.73
CA ILE A 158 22.23 6.17 -33.53
C ILE A 158 20.77 5.99 -33.91
N CYS A 159 20.17 4.84 -33.60
CA CYS A 159 18.73 4.60 -33.70
C CYS A 159 18.23 4.10 -32.35
N ASP A 160 17.43 4.89 -31.67
CA ASP A 160 17.09 4.72 -30.26
C ASP A 160 15.60 4.89 -30.03
N GLY A 161 14.96 3.97 -29.31
CA GLY A 161 13.52 4.06 -29.11
C GLY A 161 12.83 2.77 -28.68
N ILE A 162 11.52 2.70 -28.93
CA ILE A 162 10.63 1.62 -28.52
C ILE A 162 9.98 0.96 -29.73
N THR A 163 9.80 -0.35 -29.69
CA THR A 163 9.24 -1.11 -30.82
C THR A 163 7.71 -1.07 -30.89
N MET A 164 7.04 -0.59 -29.82
CA MET A 164 5.60 -0.52 -29.75
C MET A 164 5.16 0.74 -28.99
N LEU A 165 4.20 1.45 -29.58
CA LEU A 165 3.45 2.55 -28.98
C LEU A 165 1.96 2.27 -29.19
N LEU A 166 1.28 1.77 -28.16
CA LEU A 166 -0.14 1.45 -28.26
C LEU A 166 -0.97 2.73 -28.37
N PRO A 167 -1.99 2.76 -29.25
CA PRO A 167 -2.95 3.86 -29.32
C PRO A 167 -3.79 3.95 -28.04
N TYR A 168 -4.10 5.17 -27.61
CA TYR A 168 -5.09 5.38 -26.56
C TYR A 168 -6.47 4.83 -26.96
N GLY A 169 -7.21 4.27 -25.99
CA GLY A 169 -8.54 3.71 -26.21
C GLY A 169 -8.57 2.21 -26.50
N ILE A 170 -7.44 1.51 -26.37
CA ILE A 170 -7.36 0.04 -26.36
C ILE A 170 -7.08 -0.45 -24.94
N THR A 171 -7.87 -1.39 -24.44
CA THR A 171 -7.57 -2.07 -23.17
C THR A 171 -6.51 -3.16 -23.35
N ASN A 172 -5.79 -3.52 -22.28
CA ASN A 172 -4.72 -4.52 -22.38
C ASN A 172 -5.25 -5.92 -22.67
N SER A 173 -6.43 -6.26 -22.15
CA SER A 173 -7.08 -7.54 -22.44
C SER A 173 -7.48 -7.64 -23.91
N GLU A 174 -8.14 -6.61 -24.45
CA GLU A 174 -8.57 -6.58 -25.86
C GLU A 174 -7.39 -6.74 -26.81
N TYR A 175 -6.29 -6.01 -26.58
CA TYR A 175 -5.12 -6.08 -27.45
C TYR A 175 -4.51 -7.48 -27.50
N LYS A 176 -4.40 -8.15 -26.34
CA LYS A 176 -3.84 -9.50 -26.26
C LYS A 176 -4.71 -10.54 -26.97
N CYS A 177 -6.03 -10.39 -26.90
CA CYS A 177 -6.96 -11.32 -27.53
C CYS A 177 -7.16 -11.04 -29.03
N ALA A 178 -7.16 -9.78 -29.45
CA ALA A 178 -7.61 -9.36 -30.78
C ALA A 178 -6.70 -8.31 -31.45
N GLY A 179 -5.40 -8.27 -31.13
CA GLY A 179 -4.48 -7.23 -31.62
C GLY A 179 -4.41 -7.06 -33.15
N ASN A 180 -4.61 -8.14 -33.93
CA ASN A 180 -4.67 -8.06 -35.40
C ASN A 180 -5.90 -7.29 -35.90
N LEU A 181 -7.02 -7.39 -35.19
CA LEU A 181 -8.23 -6.61 -35.47
C LEU A 181 -8.00 -5.17 -35.05
N LEU A 182 -7.65 -4.95 -33.78
CA LEU A 182 -7.59 -3.62 -33.14
C LEU A 182 -6.54 -2.68 -33.76
N ARG A 183 -5.46 -3.20 -34.34
CA ARG A 183 -4.52 -2.36 -35.11
C ARG A 183 -5.18 -1.66 -36.31
N SER A 184 -6.29 -2.17 -36.82
CA SER A 184 -7.03 -1.59 -37.97
C SER A 184 -7.78 -0.30 -37.60
N TRP A 185 -8.07 -0.11 -36.31
CA TRP A 185 -8.68 1.11 -35.76
C TRP A 185 -7.65 2.11 -35.25
N ALA A 186 -6.36 1.75 -35.24
CA ALA A 186 -5.29 2.65 -34.84
C ALA A 186 -5.17 3.81 -35.84
N GLU A 187 -5.11 5.01 -35.30
CA GLU A 187 -4.81 6.25 -36.00
C GLU A 187 -3.52 6.82 -35.42
N THR A 188 -2.55 7.07 -36.30
CA THR A 188 -1.28 7.67 -35.93
C THR A 188 -1.01 8.88 -36.82
N SER A 189 -0.61 9.97 -36.21
CA SER A 189 -0.37 11.26 -36.87
C SER A 189 0.85 11.97 -36.29
N PHE A 190 1.31 13.01 -36.98
CA PHE A 190 2.38 13.88 -36.52
C PHE A 190 1.86 15.27 -36.18
N ILE A 191 2.14 15.73 -34.97
CA ILE A 191 1.92 17.12 -34.55
C ILE A 191 3.22 17.89 -34.83
N GLY A 192 3.14 18.99 -35.59
CA GLY A 192 4.30 19.81 -35.94
C GLY A 192 5.37 19.09 -36.79
N GLY A 193 5.11 17.86 -37.24
CA GLY A 193 6.05 17.02 -37.98
C GLY A 193 7.05 16.22 -37.13
N ASP A 194 7.03 16.38 -35.81
CA ASP A 194 8.06 15.85 -34.91
C ASP A 194 7.56 15.22 -33.61
N ILE A 195 6.26 15.33 -33.32
CA ILE A 195 5.62 14.62 -32.21
C ILE A 195 4.67 13.59 -32.79
N LEU A 196 4.90 12.32 -32.47
CA LEU A 196 4.00 11.23 -32.82
C LEU A 196 2.80 11.25 -31.87
N PHE A 197 1.59 11.12 -32.40
CA PHE A 197 0.36 11.06 -31.62
C PHE A 197 -0.53 9.92 -32.12
N THR A 198 -0.94 9.02 -31.22
CA THR A 198 -1.65 7.78 -31.56
C THR A 198 -2.86 7.51 -30.65
N LYS A 199 -3.98 7.17 -31.28
CA LYS A 199 -5.27 6.87 -30.64
C LYS A 199 -6.10 5.91 -31.47
N GLN A 200 -7.17 5.37 -30.90
CA GLN A 200 -8.22 4.70 -31.66
C GLN A 200 -9.07 5.75 -32.40
N ARG A 201 -9.44 5.46 -33.65
CA ARG A 201 -10.34 6.32 -34.43
C ARG A 201 -11.70 6.51 -33.75
N ALA A 202 -12.19 5.45 -33.10
CA ALA A 202 -13.46 5.42 -32.40
C ALA A 202 -13.49 4.24 -31.40
N SER A 203 -14.54 4.18 -30.57
CA SER A 203 -14.81 3.06 -29.68
C SER A 203 -14.89 1.73 -30.42
N THR A 204 -14.33 0.68 -29.82
CA THR A 204 -14.25 -0.69 -30.36
C THR A 204 -15.43 -1.57 -29.94
N ALA A 205 -16.26 -1.11 -29.00
CA ALA A 205 -17.42 -1.84 -28.51
C ALA A 205 -18.50 -2.00 -29.60
N ASP A 206 -19.11 -3.18 -29.66
CA ASP A 206 -20.24 -3.48 -30.54
C ASP A 206 -21.53 -2.87 -29.97
N GLY A 207 -21.65 -1.54 -30.11
CA GLY A 207 -22.76 -0.75 -29.58
C GLY A 207 -23.29 0.27 -30.60
N SER A 208 -24.53 0.72 -30.41
CA SER A 208 -25.15 1.72 -31.28
C SER A 208 -24.58 3.14 -31.10
N GLU A 209 -23.91 3.40 -29.98
CA GLU A 209 -23.24 4.68 -29.69
C GLU A 209 -21.75 4.54 -30.01
N ILE A 210 -21.28 5.33 -30.97
CA ILE A 210 -19.85 5.41 -31.32
C ILE A 210 -19.24 6.60 -30.58
N LYS A 211 -18.23 6.33 -29.75
CA LYS A 211 -17.48 7.37 -29.02
C LYS A 211 -16.18 7.67 -29.74
N LEU A 212 -15.87 8.96 -29.88
CA LEU A 212 -14.58 9.43 -30.37
C LEU A 212 -13.67 9.73 -29.18
N PHE A 213 -12.36 9.59 -29.39
CA PHE A 213 -11.37 9.91 -28.38
C PHE A 213 -10.59 11.16 -28.82
N ASP A 214 -10.52 12.16 -27.95
CA ASP A 214 -9.61 13.29 -28.14
C ASP A 214 -8.22 12.99 -27.59
N SER A 215 -8.18 12.29 -26.45
CA SER A 215 -6.95 11.85 -25.80
C SER A 215 -6.14 10.89 -26.68
N GLY A 216 -4.82 10.95 -26.52
CA GLY A 216 -3.90 10.12 -27.27
C GLY A 216 -2.57 9.91 -26.56
N ASN A 217 -1.92 8.81 -26.93
CA ASN A 217 -0.56 8.51 -26.48
C ASN A 217 0.42 9.16 -27.45
N PHE A 218 1.56 9.62 -26.96
CA PHE A 218 2.53 10.36 -27.76
C PHE A 218 3.96 9.90 -27.55
N TYR A 219 4.81 10.18 -28.54
CA TYR A 219 6.26 9.99 -28.50
C TYR A 219 6.93 11.21 -29.12
N LEU A 220 7.94 11.75 -28.45
CA LEU A 220 8.81 12.78 -28.99
C LEU A 220 10.23 12.63 -28.45
N SER A 221 11.21 13.15 -29.20
CA SER A 221 12.57 13.27 -28.70
C SER A 221 13.18 14.62 -29.02
N GLU A 222 13.97 15.12 -28.08
CA GLU A 222 14.84 16.29 -28.22
C GLU A 222 16.30 15.83 -28.26
N SER A 223 17.09 16.43 -29.15
CA SER A 223 18.54 16.25 -29.18
C SER A 223 19.22 17.45 -29.85
N ASP A 224 20.25 17.99 -29.19
CA ASP A 224 21.02 19.17 -29.61
C ASP A 224 20.15 20.44 -29.83
N GLY A 225 19.16 20.69 -28.98
CA GLY A 225 18.33 21.90 -29.02
C GLY A 225 17.20 21.89 -30.04
N ALA A 226 16.84 20.71 -30.54
CA ALA A 226 15.79 20.54 -31.54
C ALA A 226 15.02 19.23 -31.32
N LEU A 227 13.73 19.27 -31.65
CA LEU A 227 12.92 18.06 -31.75
C LEU A 227 13.33 17.27 -33.00
N VAL A 228 13.40 15.95 -32.85
CA VAL A 228 13.82 15.03 -33.90
C VAL A 228 12.60 14.24 -34.37
N PRO A 229 12.25 14.28 -35.67
CA PRO A 229 11.14 13.50 -36.20
C PRO A 229 11.33 11.99 -35.95
N PRO A 230 10.37 11.32 -35.29
CA PRO A 230 10.48 9.90 -35.02
C PRO A 230 10.12 9.04 -36.24
N VAL A 231 10.69 7.84 -36.28
CA VAL A 231 10.22 6.74 -37.12
C VAL A 231 9.06 6.05 -36.41
N ALA A 232 7.90 6.05 -37.05
CA ALA A 232 6.64 5.50 -36.58
C ALA A 232 6.30 4.13 -37.19
N ASP A 233 6.89 3.78 -38.34
CA ASP A 233 6.71 2.48 -38.99
C ASP A 233 7.87 1.53 -38.67
N LEU A 234 7.57 0.48 -37.90
CA LEU A 234 8.54 -0.52 -37.46
C LEU A 234 9.29 -1.18 -38.63
N THR A 235 8.66 -1.29 -39.80
CA THR A 235 9.28 -1.87 -41.02
C THR A 235 10.39 -1.00 -41.60
N ALA A 236 10.42 0.30 -41.30
CA ALA A 236 11.53 1.18 -41.69
C ALA A 236 12.83 0.80 -40.95
N VAL A 237 12.73 0.39 -39.68
CA VAL A 237 13.87 -0.03 -38.84
C VAL A 237 14.23 -1.50 -39.06
N PHE A 238 13.23 -2.39 -39.02
CA PHE A 238 13.44 -3.84 -39.04
C PHE A 238 13.36 -4.48 -40.43
N GLY A 239 12.85 -3.76 -41.42
CA GLY A 239 12.65 -4.30 -42.77
C GLY A 239 11.64 -5.43 -42.74
N HIS A 240 12.07 -6.60 -43.21
CA HIS A 240 11.24 -7.80 -43.32
C HIS A 240 11.23 -8.67 -42.05
N ASP A 241 12.07 -8.37 -41.05
CA ASP A 241 12.15 -9.19 -39.84
C ASP A 241 11.05 -8.82 -38.84
N THR A 242 9.94 -9.55 -38.91
CA THR A 242 8.81 -9.40 -37.99
C THR A 242 9.06 -10.03 -36.62
N SER A 243 10.14 -10.79 -36.44
CA SER A 243 10.58 -11.25 -35.11
C SER A 243 11.31 -10.16 -34.32
N LEU A 244 11.62 -9.05 -35.00
CA LEU A 244 12.35 -7.89 -34.46
C LEU A 244 13.71 -8.28 -33.88
N ARG A 245 14.39 -9.30 -34.40
CA ARG A 245 15.73 -9.67 -33.91
C ARG A 245 16.78 -8.78 -34.53
N ILE A 246 16.73 -8.59 -35.84
CA ILE A 246 17.74 -7.89 -36.62
C ILE A 246 17.12 -6.63 -37.25
N PRO A 247 17.68 -5.44 -37.02
CA PRO A 247 17.16 -4.21 -37.60
C PRO A 247 17.63 -4.07 -39.07
N PHE A 248 17.15 -4.93 -39.99
CA PHE A 248 17.66 -4.96 -41.37
C PHE A 248 17.50 -3.64 -42.11
N GLY A 249 16.45 -2.86 -41.81
CA GLY A 249 16.26 -1.52 -42.35
C GLY A 249 17.37 -0.57 -41.94
N PHE A 250 17.60 -0.40 -40.63
CA PHE A 250 18.66 0.46 -40.11
C PHE A 250 20.07 -0.06 -40.43
N LYS A 251 20.28 -1.37 -40.40
CA LYS A 251 21.55 -2.01 -40.79
C LYS A 251 21.93 -1.61 -42.22
N LYS A 252 20.97 -1.67 -43.15
CA LYS A 252 21.18 -1.30 -44.56
C LYS A 252 21.37 0.22 -44.72
N ASP A 253 20.41 1.01 -44.23
CA ASP A 253 20.29 2.42 -44.65
C ASP A 253 20.85 3.42 -43.63
N GLY A 254 21.17 3.00 -42.40
CA GLY A 254 21.63 3.90 -41.34
C GLY A 254 20.61 5.01 -41.08
N ALA A 255 21.07 6.26 -40.96
CA ALA A 255 20.21 7.41 -40.72
C ALA A 255 19.23 7.71 -41.88
N ALA A 256 19.47 7.15 -43.08
CA ALA A 256 18.58 7.33 -44.22
C ALA A 256 17.22 6.61 -44.06
N VAL A 257 17.02 5.79 -43.01
CA VAL A 257 15.69 5.24 -42.67
C VAL A 257 14.63 6.33 -42.47
N LEU A 258 15.02 7.55 -42.06
CA LEU A 258 14.10 8.69 -41.92
C LEU A 258 13.47 9.11 -43.25
N GLN A 259 14.09 8.76 -44.38
CA GLN A 259 13.60 9.09 -45.73
C GLN A 259 12.74 7.97 -46.34
N ARG A 260 12.57 6.84 -45.63
CA ARG A 260 11.68 5.77 -46.09
C ARG A 260 10.23 6.22 -45.94
N GLU A 261 9.40 5.80 -46.88
CA GLU A 261 7.95 5.94 -46.78
C GLU A 261 7.44 5.12 -45.58
N GLN A 262 6.56 5.73 -44.78
CA GLN A 262 6.03 5.14 -43.54
C GLN A 262 4.51 4.99 -43.63
N ALA A 263 3.99 3.82 -43.31
CA ALA A 263 2.55 3.59 -43.25
C ALA A 263 2.04 3.78 -41.81
N LEU A 264 1.11 4.71 -41.61
CA LEU A 264 0.55 5.06 -40.29
C LEU A 264 -0.85 4.48 -40.03
N ALA A 265 -1.41 3.76 -41.01
CA ALA A 265 -2.74 3.16 -40.92
C ALA A 265 -2.64 1.63 -40.80
N ASN A 266 -3.56 1.02 -40.04
CA ASN A 266 -3.67 -0.43 -39.84
C ASN A 266 -2.42 -1.08 -39.23
N LYS A 267 -1.62 -0.30 -38.51
CA LYS A 267 -0.40 -0.72 -37.83
C LYS A 267 -0.37 -0.14 -36.42
N ILE A 268 0.27 -0.86 -35.51
CA ILE A 268 0.70 -0.29 -34.24
C ILE A 268 2.00 0.47 -34.52
N ALA A 269 2.05 1.73 -34.09
CA ALA A 269 3.21 2.57 -34.28
C ALA A 269 4.40 2.08 -33.43
N CYS A 270 5.61 2.35 -33.89
CA CYS A 270 6.80 2.37 -33.04
C CYS A 270 7.20 3.83 -32.73
N GLY A 271 8.25 4.03 -31.95
CA GLY A 271 8.86 5.35 -31.79
C GLY A 271 10.37 5.20 -31.74
N PHE A 272 11.05 5.51 -32.84
CA PHE A 272 12.52 5.52 -32.92
C PHE A 272 13.06 6.88 -33.35
N THR A 273 13.99 7.40 -32.57
CA THR A 273 14.75 8.60 -32.87
C THR A 273 16.07 8.23 -33.51
N VAL A 274 16.36 8.85 -34.65
CA VAL A 274 17.54 8.53 -35.46
C VAL A 274 18.43 9.76 -35.62
N ARG A 275 19.72 9.62 -35.27
CA ARG A 275 20.72 10.70 -35.34
C ARG A 275 21.98 10.24 -36.05
N LYS A 276 22.59 11.15 -36.80
CA LYS A 276 23.96 11.00 -37.31
C LYS A 276 24.82 12.08 -36.71
N VAL A 277 25.80 11.68 -35.90
CA VAL A 277 26.66 12.58 -35.13
C VAL A 277 28.13 12.31 -35.42
N VAL A 278 28.97 13.31 -35.18
CA VAL A 278 30.42 13.17 -35.27
C VAL A 278 31.02 13.56 -33.92
N LEU A 279 31.52 12.58 -33.17
CA LEU A 279 31.99 12.75 -31.79
C LEU A 279 33.52 12.68 -31.72
N ALA A 280 34.16 13.70 -31.16
CA ALA A 280 35.57 13.66 -30.77
C ALA A 280 35.81 12.71 -29.57
N PRO A 281 37.06 12.36 -29.25
CA PRO A 281 37.37 11.59 -28.05
C PRO A 281 36.80 12.25 -26.79
N GLY A 282 35.97 11.52 -26.04
CA GLY A 282 35.33 12.00 -24.83
C GLY A 282 34.03 12.78 -25.03
N GLU A 283 33.66 13.16 -26.25
CA GLU A 283 32.39 13.81 -26.54
C GLU A 283 31.22 12.81 -26.50
N GLU A 284 30.03 13.33 -26.18
CA GLU A 284 28.79 12.56 -26.12
C GLU A 284 27.65 13.22 -26.90
N CYS A 285 26.74 12.40 -27.41
CA CYS A 285 25.44 12.81 -27.91
C CYS A 285 24.38 12.44 -26.87
N VAL A 286 23.46 13.37 -26.58
CA VAL A 286 22.34 13.15 -25.67
C VAL A 286 21.01 13.20 -26.43
N ILE A 287 20.13 12.24 -26.13
CA ILE A 287 18.76 12.18 -26.63
C ILE A 287 17.83 12.13 -25.42
N HIS A 288 16.97 13.12 -25.30
CA HIS A 288 15.85 13.10 -24.36
C HIS A 288 14.61 12.61 -25.09
N THR A 289 13.93 11.62 -24.56
CA THR A 289 12.67 11.09 -25.11
C THR A 289 11.58 11.24 -24.06
N LEU A 290 10.42 11.70 -24.49
CA LEU A 290 9.20 11.74 -23.68
C LEU A 290 8.13 10.90 -24.35
N ILE A 291 7.61 9.91 -23.61
CA ILE A 291 6.52 9.05 -24.06
C ILE A 291 5.41 9.13 -23.03
N GLY A 292 4.19 9.45 -23.46
CA GLY A 292 3.15 9.80 -22.50
C GLY A 292 1.74 9.79 -23.05
N ASN A 293 0.84 10.39 -22.29
CA ASN A 293 -0.56 10.60 -22.65
C ASN A 293 -0.92 12.08 -22.50
N ALA A 294 -1.72 12.59 -23.44
CA ALA A 294 -2.27 13.93 -23.40
C ALA A 294 -3.79 13.88 -23.63
N CYS A 295 -4.50 14.88 -23.10
CA CYS A 295 -5.95 15.00 -23.25
C CYS A 295 -6.39 15.31 -24.69
N SER A 296 -5.52 15.91 -25.51
CA SER A 296 -5.76 16.09 -26.94
C SER A 296 -4.47 16.37 -27.71
N ALA A 297 -4.51 16.19 -29.03
CA ALA A 297 -3.43 16.61 -29.93
C ALA A 297 -3.18 18.13 -29.87
N GLN A 298 -4.24 18.92 -29.70
CA GLN A 298 -4.14 20.38 -29.59
C GLN A 298 -3.41 20.80 -28.31
N ALA A 299 -3.80 20.25 -27.15
CA ALA A 299 -3.15 20.55 -25.87
C ALA A 299 -1.66 20.21 -25.90
N LEU A 300 -1.29 19.11 -26.56
CA LEU A 300 0.11 18.74 -26.76
C LEU A 300 0.84 19.70 -27.72
N ALA A 301 0.17 20.15 -28.78
CA ALA A 301 0.73 21.11 -29.74
C ALA A 301 1.06 22.47 -29.09
N GLU A 302 0.22 22.94 -28.16
CA GLU A 302 0.42 24.18 -27.41
C GLU A 302 1.70 24.13 -26.55
N LYS A 303 2.08 22.94 -26.07
CA LYS A 303 3.31 22.71 -25.30
C LYS A 303 4.55 22.44 -26.13
N ARG A 304 4.44 22.20 -27.43
CA ARG A 304 5.55 21.80 -28.31
C ARG A 304 6.81 22.68 -28.16
N LYS A 305 6.64 23.99 -27.93
CA LYS A 305 7.76 24.93 -27.76
C LYS A 305 8.61 24.63 -26.51
N MET A 306 8.01 24.12 -25.43
CA MET A 306 8.72 23.78 -24.19
C MET A 306 9.70 22.62 -24.41
N PHE A 307 9.31 21.66 -25.25
CA PHE A 307 10.08 20.45 -25.53
C PHE A 307 11.27 20.66 -26.49
N LEU A 308 11.46 21.86 -27.04
CA LEU A 308 12.59 22.17 -27.92
C LEU A 308 13.92 22.31 -27.16
N THR A 309 13.89 22.43 -25.84
CA THR A 309 15.07 22.76 -25.04
C THR A 309 15.54 21.57 -24.20
N PRO A 310 16.84 21.22 -24.24
CA PRO A 310 17.40 20.18 -23.36
C PRO A 310 17.27 20.56 -21.88
N ALA A 311 17.30 21.87 -21.59
CA ALA A 311 17.15 22.41 -20.25
C ALA A 311 15.84 21.97 -19.58
N TYR A 312 14.74 21.90 -20.34
CA TYR A 312 13.45 21.42 -19.84
C TYR A 312 13.56 19.99 -19.25
N PHE A 313 14.16 19.07 -20.01
CA PHE A 313 14.29 17.68 -19.56
C PHE A 313 15.22 17.52 -18.35
N GLU A 314 16.36 18.21 -18.39
CA GLU A 314 17.33 18.20 -17.29
C GLU A 314 16.77 18.84 -16.00
N GLU A 315 15.91 19.85 -16.12
CA GLU A 315 15.17 20.41 -14.99
C GLU A 315 14.13 19.43 -14.46
N LYS A 316 13.33 18.81 -15.32
CA LYS A 316 12.31 17.83 -14.92
C LYS A 316 12.90 16.59 -14.24
N LEU A 317 14.08 16.14 -14.66
CA LEU A 317 14.83 15.08 -13.97
C LEU A 317 15.17 15.47 -12.53
N ARG A 318 15.71 16.68 -12.31
CA ARG A 318 16.05 17.19 -10.97
C ARG A 318 14.81 17.48 -10.13
N GLU A 319 13.74 17.98 -10.75
CA GLU A 319 12.47 18.26 -10.09
C GLU A 319 11.83 16.96 -9.57
N ASN A 320 11.83 15.90 -10.37
CA ASN A 320 11.31 14.60 -9.96
C ASN A 320 12.11 14.02 -8.78
N GLU A 321 13.45 14.10 -8.83
CA GLU A 321 14.29 13.73 -7.69
C GLU A 321 13.97 14.56 -6.44
N ARG A 322 13.77 15.88 -6.59
CA ARG A 322 13.44 16.78 -5.48
C ARG A 322 12.09 16.45 -4.85
N ILE A 323 11.04 16.22 -5.64
CA ILE A 323 9.71 15.89 -5.11
C ILE A 323 9.77 14.63 -4.24
N VAL A 324 10.45 13.58 -4.70
CA VAL A 324 10.59 12.34 -3.93
C VAL A 324 11.50 12.55 -2.71
N ALA A 325 12.56 13.34 -2.83
CA ALA A 325 13.43 13.69 -1.70
C ALA A 325 12.70 14.52 -0.63
N ASP A 326 11.86 15.46 -1.03
CA ASP A 326 11.06 16.29 -0.13
C ASP A 326 10.03 15.43 0.61
N MET A 327 9.32 14.53 -0.10
CA MET A 327 8.42 13.56 0.54
C MET A 327 9.16 12.69 1.55
N THR A 328 10.32 12.13 1.18
CA THR A 328 11.07 11.23 2.06
C THR A 328 11.84 11.94 3.18
N SER A 329 11.90 13.27 3.15
CA SER A 329 12.55 14.07 4.19
C SER A 329 11.85 13.99 5.54
N ASP A 330 10.56 13.64 5.57
CA ASP A 330 9.76 13.43 6.78
C ASP A 330 10.35 12.37 7.73
N VAL A 331 11.14 11.43 7.18
CA VAL A 331 11.81 10.35 7.93
C VAL A 331 13.32 10.38 7.74
N LYS A 332 13.88 11.54 7.34
CA LYS A 332 15.31 11.68 7.05
C LYS A 332 16.12 11.14 8.23
N THR A 333 17.00 10.19 7.95
CA THR A 333 17.80 9.48 8.96
C THR A 333 19.27 9.54 8.53
N LYS A 334 20.16 9.69 9.51
CA LYS A 334 21.61 9.58 9.34
C LYS A 334 22.18 8.77 10.50
N THR A 335 22.74 7.62 10.18
CA THR A 335 23.39 6.69 11.10
C THR A 335 24.78 6.33 10.57
N ALA A 336 25.48 5.44 11.27
CA ALA A 336 26.69 4.79 10.74
C ALA A 336 26.41 3.85 9.54
N PHE A 337 25.14 3.59 9.21
CA PHE A 337 24.71 2.69 8.15
C PHE A 337 23.97 3.44 7.03
N PRO A 338 24.68 3.99 6.02
CA PRO A 338 24.05 4.73 4.92
C PRO A 338 22.99 3.92 4.15
N VAL A 339 23.13 2.60 4.09
CA VAL A 339 22.13 1.71 3.46
C VAL A 339 20.84 1.66 4.28
N PHE A 340 20.94 1.59 5.62
CA PHE A 340 19.78 1.65 6.51
C PHE A 340 19.06 3.00 6.39
N ASP A 341 19.81 4.10 6.36
CA ASP A 341 19.25 5.45 6.21
C ASP A 341 18.41 5.58 4.93
N ALA A 342 18.95 5.09 3.80
CA ALA A 342 18.27 5.09 2.52
C ALA A 342 17.07 4.12 2.48
N TYR A 343 17.19 2.99 3.15
CA TYR A 343 16.13 1.99 3.29
C TYR A 343 14.92 2.55 4.05
N ILE A 344 15.12 3.35 5.11
CA ILE A 344 14.01 4.02 5.81
C ILE A 344 13.25 4.97 4.89
N GLY A 345 13.97 5.78 4.09
CA GLY A 345 13.36 6.65 3.09
C GLY A 345 12.51 5.89 2.07
N ASN A 346 13.01 4.76 1.56
CA ASN A 346 12.26 3.91 0.63
C ASN A 346 11.05 3.22 1.31
N CYS A 347 11.18 2.74 2.55
CA CYS A 347 10.06 2.21 3.32
C CYS A 347 8.95 3.26 3.48
N TYR A 348 9.30 4.52 3.75
CA TYR A 348 8.31 5.60 3.85
C TYR A 348 7.66 5.93 2.52
N LEU A 349 8.45 6.01 1.43
CA LEU A 349 7.91 6.19 0.09
C LEU A 349 6.90 5.09 -0.25
N ASP A 350 7.25 3.82 -0.04
CA ASP A 350 6.38 2.69 -0.37
C ASP A 350 5.17 2.59 0.56
N ASN A 351 5.32 2.95 1.83
CA ASN A 351 4.20 3.09 2.76
C ASN A 351 3.21 4.17 2.29
N ALA A 352 3.73 5.31 1.81
CA ALA A 352 2.93 6.41 1.26
C ALA A 352 2.30 6.04 -0.09
N LEU A 353 2.94 5.25 -0.95
CA LEU A 353 2.31 4.78 -2.19
C LEU A 353 1.17 3.79 -1.93
N ARG A 354 1.26 2.97 -0.88
CA ARG A 354 0.22 1.99 -0.56
C ARG A 354 -0.92 2.55 0.30
N GLY A 355 -0.60 3.46 1.24
CA GLY A 355 -1.57 4.12 2.14
C GLY A 355 -2.01 5.52 1.72
N GLY A 356 -1.24 6.19 0.88
CA GLY A 356 -1.34 7.61 0.55
C GLY A 356 -0.36 8.48 1.34
N TYR A 357 0.07 9.59 0.75
CA TYR A 357 0.82 10.67 1.41
C TYR A 357 -0.16 11.75 1.91
N PRO A 358 -0.17 12.09 3.21
CA PRO A 358 -1.11 13.08 3.75
C PRO A 358 -0.70 14.51 3.38
N VAL A 359 -1.66 15.30 2.92
CA VAL A 359 -1.53 16.75 2.71
C VAL A 359 -2.68 17.49 3.38
N LEU A 360 -2.50 18.77 3.66
CA LEU A 360 -3.57 19.66 4.12
C LEU A 360 -4.09 20.49 2.95
N LEU A 361 -5.39 20.39 2.67
CA LEU A 361 -6.08 21.23 1.70
C LEU A 361 -7.06 22.19 2.40
N GLY A 362 -7.40 23.29 1.75
CA GLY A 362 -8.30 24.33 2.28
C GLY A 362 -7.57 25.60 2.74
N ASN A 363 -8.25 26.41 3.54
CA ASN A 363 -7.74 27.72 3.98
C ASN A 363 -7.29 27.70 5.46
N ALA A 364 -6.97 28.87 6.03
CA ALA A 364 -6.51 28.95 7.43
C ALA A 364 -7.59 28.54 8.45
N GLU A 365 -8.87 28.73 8.13
CA GLU A 365 -10.01 28.49 9.01
C GLU A 365 -10.52 27.04 8.91
N LYS A 366 -10.44 26.44 7.72
CA LYS A 366 -10.93 25.10 7.44
C LYS A 366 -9.93 24.32 6.60
N LYS A 367 -9.31 23.34 7.25
CA LYS A 367 -8.35 22.41 6.62
C LYS A 367 -8.88 20.99 6.64
N SER A 368 -8.61 20.27 5.57
CA SER A 368 -8.94 18.87 5.40
C SER A 368 -7.68 18.07 5.11
N VAL A 369 -7.53 16.93 5.79
CA VAL A 369 -6.46 15.97 5.49
C VAL A 369 -6.88 15.23 4.22
N PHE A 370 -6.09 15.33 3.16
CA PHE A 370 -6.31 14.64 1.90
C PHE A 370 -5.12 13.75 1.57
N TYR A 371 -5.36 12.60 0.96
CA TYR A 371 -4.32 11.62 0.65
C TYR A 371 -4.06 11.54 -0.85
N ILE A 372 -2.82 11.81 -1.24
CA ILE A 372 -2.35 11.70 -2.63
C ILE A 372 -1.48 10.44 -2.82
N TYR A 373 -1.37 9.99 -4.06
CA TYR A 373 -0.55 8.88 -4.55
C TYR A 373 -0.90 7.48 -4.02
N SER A 374 -1.97 7.31 -3.24
CA SER A 374 -2.40 5.98 -2.79
C SER A 374 -2.79 5.09 -3.96
N ARG A 375 -2.43 3.81 -3.93
CA ARG A 375 -2.92 2.80 -4.87
C ARG A 375 -2.88 1.39 -4.29
N LYS A 376 -3.72 0.50 -4.82
CA LYS A 376 -3.63 -0.94 -4.58
C LYS A 376 -2.31 -1.45 -5.16
N HIS A 377 -1.74 -2.44 -4.48
CA HIS A 377 -0.41 -2.96 -4.74
C HIS A 377 -0.40 -4.01 -5.87
N GLY A 378 -0.85 -3.59 -7.06
CA GLY A 378 -0.75 -4.36 -8.29
C GLY A 378 0.52 -4.02 -9.07
N ASP A 379 1.19 -5.05 -9.58
CA ASP A 379 2.43 -4.94 -10.35
C ASP A 379 2.63 -6.21 -11.21
N MET A 380 3.79 -6.37 -11.83
CA MET A 380 4.08 -7.51 -12.71
C MET A 380 4.14 -8.86 -11.97
N GLU A 381 4.54 -8.86 -10.70
CA GLU A 381 4.60 -10.07 -9.88
C GLU A 381 3.26 -10.30 -9.12
N ARG A 382 2.47 -9.23 -8.92
CA ARG A 382 1.11 -9.23 -8.34
C ARG A 382 0.06 -8.84 -9.40
N ASP A 383 0.06 -9.53 -10.54
CA ASP A 383 -0.75 -9.22 -11.72
C ASP A 383 -2.28 -9.42 -11.54
N TYR A 384 -2.65 -10.19 -10.52
CA TYR A 384 -4.02 -10.39 -10.04
C TYR A 384 -4.60 -9.16 -9.31
N ASN A 385 -3.76 -8.25 -8.80
CA ASN A 385 -4.22 -7.05 -8.11
C ASN A 385 -4.51 -5.91 -9.10
N TRP A 386 -5.76 -5.44 -9.11
CA TRP A 386 -6.16 -4.26 -9.90
C TRP A 386 -5.76 -2.95 -9.20
N PHE A 387 -4.70 -2.31 -9.69
CA PHE A 387 -4.27 -0.99 -9.22
C PHE A 387 -4.95 0.13 -10.04
N THR A 388 -5.15 1.28 -9.41
CA THR A 388 -5.60 2.51 -10.07
C THR A 388 -4.79 3.69 -9.57
N ILE A 389 -4.29 4.50 -10.50
CA ILE A 389 -3.51 5.73 -10.26
C ILE A 389 -4.15 6.81 -11.13
N GLU A 390 -5.09 7.58 -10.60
CA GLU A 390 -5.90 8.47 -11.42
C GLU A 390 -5.01 9.50 -12.16
N PRO A 391 -5.12 9.63 -13.50
CA PRO A 391 -4.25 10.48 -14.31
C PRO A 391 -4.71 11.95 -14.23
N GLU A 392 -4.67 12.51 -13.04
CA GLU A 392 -5.10 13.88 -12.73
C GLU A 392 -4.23 14.52 -11.65
N PHE A 393 -4.37 15.83 -11.46
CA PHE A 393 -3.77 16.53 -10.31
C PHE A 393 -4.32 15.98 -9.00
N PHE A 394 -3.54 16.06 -7.93
CA PHE A 394 -3.86 15.42 -6.64
C PHE A 394 -4.23 13.95 -6.82
N SER A 395 -3.50 13.27 -7.70
CA SER A 395 -3.74 11.86 -8.05
C SER A 395 -3.86 11.01 -6.79
N HIS A 396 -4.82 10.09 -6.82
CA HIS A 396 -5.11 9.13 -5.78
C HIS A 396 -5.62 7.85 -6.44
N GLY A 397 -5.98 6.87 -5.62
CA GLY A 397 -6.34 5.55 -6.11
C GLY A 397 -7.07 4.73 -5.07
N ASN A 398 -7.35 3.48 -5.43
CA ASN A 398 -8.04 2.52 -4.57
C ASN A 398 -7.10 1.94 -3.49
N GLY A 399 -7.68 1.46 -2.40
CA GLY A 399 -6.95 0.70 -1.39
C GLY A 399 -7.84 -0.27 -0.63
N ASN A 400 -7.26 -1.34 -0.11
CA ASN A 400 -7.97 -2.26 0.77
C ASN A 400 -7.92 -1.74 2.22
N TYR A 401 -8.99 -1.94 2.98
CA TYR A 401 -9.13 -1.45 4.35
C TYR A 401 -7.93 -1.78 5.24
N ARG A 402 -7.52 -3.06 5.31
CA ARG A 402 -6.37 -3.51 6.11
C ARG A 402 -5.08 -2.79 5.71
N ASP A 403 -4.81 -2.74 4.41
CA ASP A 403 -3.55 -2.20 3.90
C ASP A 403 -3.43 -0.73 4.27
N VAL A 404 -4.45 0.07 3.94
CA VAL A 404 -4.47 1.51 4.19
C VAL A 404 -4.45 1.80 5.69
N ASN A 405 -5.22 1.05 6.50
CA ASN A 405 -5.24 1.21 7.96
C ASN A 405 -3.84 0.96 8.57
N GLN A 406 -3.19 -0.12 8.17
CA GLN A 406 -1.83 -0.45 8.61
C GLN A 406 -0.81 0.61 8.19
N ASN A 407 -0.88 1.10 6.96
CA ASN A 407 0.07 2.12 6.48
C ASN A 407 -0.09 3.44 7.23
N ARG A 408 -1.34 3.89 7.40
CA ARG A 408 -1.67 5.21 7.96
C ARG A 408 -1.52 5.30 9.48
N ARG A 409 -1.26 4.20 10.18
CA ARG A 409 -0.98 4.23 11.63
C ARG A 409 0.30 4.98 11.99
N ASN A 410 1.26 5.07 11.08
CA ASN A 410 2.48 5.82 11.30
C ASN A 410 2.29 7.33 11.03
N ASP A 411 1.21 7.72 10.36
CA ASP A 411 1.05 9.09 9.87
C ASP A 411 0.98 10.10 11.00
N VAL A 412 0.30 9.83 12.12
CA VAL A 412 0.24 10.78 13.24
C VAL A 412 1.59 10.92 13.96
N LEU A 413 2.42 9.86 13.91
CA LEU A 413 3.76 9.85 14.50
C LEU A 413 4.76 10.69 13.69
N ILE A 414 4.54 10.78 12.37
CA ILE A 414 5.42 11.47 11.42
C ILE A 414 4.85 12.85 11.06
N ASN A 415 3.54 12.96 10.88
CA ASN A 415 2.79 14.14 10.47
C ASN A 415 1.67 14.46 11.48
N PRO A 416 1.95 15.13 12.61
CA PRO A 416 0.98 15.34 13.68
C PRO A 416 -0.28 16.12 13.27
N PHE A 417 -0.24 16.86 12.16
CA PHE A 417 -1.40 17.56 11.63
C PHE A 417 -2.54 16.62 11.19
N VAL A 418 -2.24 15.33 10.95
CA VAL A 418 -3.25 14.32 10.64
C VAL A 418 -4.22 14.15 11.82
N GLY A 419 -3.74 14.35 13.05
CA GLY A 419 -4.56 14.30 14.26
C GLY A 419 -5.39 13.02 14.34
N GLU A 420 -6.68 13.16 14.61
CA GLU A 420 -7.63 12.05 14.77
C GLU A 420 -8.25 11.56 13.45
N TYR A 421 -7.89 12.15 12.29
CA TYR A 421 -8.53 11.88 11.01
C TYR A 421 -8.64 10.39 10.68
N ASN A 422 -7.52 9.66 10.78
CA ASN A 422 -7.51 8.23 10.47
C ASN A 422 -8.27 7.38 11.50
N VAL A 423 -8.21 7.75 12.79
CA VAL A 423 -9.03 7.09 13.82
C VAL A 423 -10.50 7.27 13.45
N LYS A 424 -10.92 8.49 13.12
CA LYS A 424 -12.30 8.80 12.75
C LYS A 424 -12.76 8.05 11.51
N LEU A 425 -11.92 8.04 10.47
CA LEU A 425 -12.17 7.36 9.21
C LEU A 425 -12.43 5.86 9.43
N PHE A 426 -11.45 5.13 9.95
CA PHE A 426 -11.53 3.67 10.04
C PHE A 426 -12.57 3.22 11.07
N LEU A 427 -12.63 3.87 12.24
CA LEU A 427 -13.60 3.49 13.25
C LEU A 427 -15.02 3.84 12.83
N SER A 428 -15.26 4.89 12.03
CA SER A 428 -16.61 5.13 11.46
C SER A 428 -17.01 4.06 10.45
N LEU A 429 -16.04 3.50 9.71
CA LEU A 429 -16.28 2.47 8.71
C LEU A 429 -16.56 1.07 9.30
N ILE A 430 -16.35 0.85 10.60
CA ILE A 430 -16.82 -0.37 11.27
C ILE A 430 -18.35 -0.37 11.31
N GLN A 431 -18.95 -1.47 10.87
CA GLN A 431 -20.38 -1.74 10.88
C GLN A 431 -20.89 -2.08 12.28
N ALA A 432 -22.21 -2.01 12.48
CA ALA A 432 -22.84 -2.46 13.71
C ALA A 432 -22.66 -3.97 13.97
N ASP A 433 -22.40 -4.78 12.94
CA ASP A 433 -22.10 -6.22 13.10
C ASP A 433 -20.61 -6.51 13.39
N GLY A 434 -19.78 -5.48 13.49
CA GLY A 434 -18.34 -5.58 13.77
C GLY A 434 -17.47 -5.91 12.54
N TYR A 435 -18.01 -5.91 11.32
CA TYR A 435 -17.21 -5.97 10.08
C TYR A 435 -17.02 -4.58 9.48
N ASN A 436 -16.51 -4.48 8.25
CA ASN A 436 -16.19 -3.23 7.58
C ASN A 436 -16.16 -3.41 6.05
N PRO A 437 -16.24 -2.33 5.26
CA PRO A 437 -16.04 -2.40 3.82
C PRO A 437 -14.62 -2.90 3.50
N HIS A 438 -14.47 -3.62 2.39
CA HIS A 438 -13.16 -4.02 1.90
C HIS A 438 -12.42 -2.86 1.23
N ASN A 439 -13.11 -2.07 0.40
CA ASN A 439 -12.49 -1.03 -0.41
C ASN A 439 -12.63 0.34 0.26
N VAL A 440 -11.52 1.05 0.38
CA VAL A 440 -11.42 2.47 0.76
C VAL A 440 -10.97 3.24 -0.48
N LYS A 441 -11.71 4.29 -0.84
CA LYS A 441 -11.46 5.12 -2.03
C LYS A 441 -10.90 6.49 -1.60
N GLY A 442 -10.47 7.30 -2.56
CA GLY A 442 -10.12 8.69 -2.31
C GLY A 442 -11.33 9.48 -1.83
N ASP A 443 -11.10 10.44 -0.93
CA ASP A 443 -12.17 11.27 -0.39
C ASP A 443 -12.79 12.15 -1.46
N SER A 444 -14.11 12.32 -1.40
CA SER A 444 -14.83 13.30 -2.21
C SER A 444 -15.18 14.53 -1.37
N PHE A 445 -15.49 15.62 -2.05
CA PHE A 445 -16.00 16.85 -1.45
C PHE A 445 -17.35 17.19 -2.05
N GLU A 446 -18.18 17.87 -1.27
CA GLU A 446 -19.46 18.40 -1.75
C GLU A 446 -19.76 19.73 -1.09
N ILE A 447 -20.36 20.66 -1.84
CA ILE A 447 -20.86 21.93 -1.29
C ILE A 447 -22.35 21.74 -0.99
N PRO A 448 -22.76 21.69 0.31
CA PRO A 448 -24.16 21.39 0.65
C PRO A 448 -25.16 22.42 0.10
N ASN A 449 -24.74 23.68 -0.04
CA ASN A 449 -25.58 24.74 -0.61
C ASN A 449 -25.24 24.98 -2.09
N ARG A 450 -26.11 24.52 -2.98
CA ARG A 450 -26.00 24.71 -4.43
C ARG A 450 -25.82 26.18 -4.84
N GLN A 451 -26.50 27.13 -4.19
CA GLN A 451 -26.38 28.55 -4.53
C GLN A 451 -24.97 29.09 -4.26
N GLU A 452 -24.29 28.56 -3.24
CA GLU A 452 -22.90 28.93 -2.94
C GLU A 452 -21.94 28.36 -3.98
N ALA A 453 -22.14 27.11 -4.41
CA ALA A 453 -21.37 26.51 -5.51
C ALA A 453 -21.49 27.35 -6.80
N GLU A 454 -22.71 27.74 -7.17
CA GLU A 454 -22.95 28.57 -8.36
C GLU A 454 -22.36 29.98 -8.21
N LYS A 455 -22.37 30.55 -6.98
CA LYS A 455 -21.76 31.85 -6.69
C LYS A 455 -20.24 31.80 -6.90
N LEU A 456 -19.55 30.80 -6.38
CA LEU A 456 -18.10 30.62 -6.54
C LEU A 456 -17.70 30.53 -8.03
N VAL A 457 -18.49 29.80 -8.84
CA VAL A 457 -18.24 29.69 -10.29
C VAL A 457 -18.47 31.02 -11.02
N ARG A 458 -19.49 31.80 -10.63
CA ARG A 458 -19.70 33.15 -11.20
C ARG A 458 -18.59 34.12 -10.82
N GLU A 459 -18.13 34.07 -9.58
CA GLU A 459 -17.11 34.98 -9.06
C GLU A 459 -15.72 34.71 -9.66
N TYR A 460 -15.36 33.43 -9.79
CA TYR A 460 -13.99 33.06 -10.16
C TYR A 460 -13.84 32.41 -11.53
N ALA A 461 -14.89 31.85 -12.14
CA ALA A 461 -14.79 30.98 -13.33
C ALA A 461 -15.86 31.26 -14.39
N GLY A 462 -16.28 32.53 -14.52
CA GLY A 462 -17.13 33.01 -15.61
C GLY A 462 -18.55 32.43 -15.70
N GLY A 463 -19.03 31.73 -14.66
CA GLY A 463 -20.38 31.17 -14.64
C GLY A 463 -20.58 29.89 -15.49
N ASN A 464 -19.53 29.12 -15.75
CA ASN A 464 -19.62 27.91 -16.57
C ASN A 464 -20.59 26.86 -16.00
N ALA A 465 -21.59 26.46 -16.78
CA ALA A 465 -22.67 25.57 -16.34
C ALA A 465 -22.20 24.13 -15.99
N LEU A 466 -21.19 23.60 -16.69
CA LEU A 466 -20.66 22.26 -16.41
C LEU A 466 -19.87 22.25 -15.10
N LEU A 467 -19.07 23.29 -14.85
CA LEU A 467 -18.36 23.44 -13.58
C LEU A 467 -19.33 23.67 -12.42
N SER A 468 -20.38 24.48 -12.61
CA SER A 468 -21.46 24.63 -11.62
C SER A 468 -22.14 23.30 -11.31
N LYS A 469 -22.42 22.48 -12.34
CA LYS A 469 -23.01 21.15 -12.15
C LYS A 469 -22.08 20.22 -11.37
N ALA A 470 -20.78 20.22 -11.67
CA ALA A 470 -19.79 19.42 -10.96
C ALA A 470 -19.66 19.81 -9.48
N LEU A 471 -19.53 21.11 -9.18
CA LEU A 471 -19.43 21.61 -7.81
C LEU A 471 -20.73 21.50 -7.00
N SER A 472 -21.88 21.33 -7.69
CA SER A 472 -23.16 21.03 -7.06
C SER A 472 -23.35 19.55 -6.72
N GLY A 473 -22.45 18.67 -7.16
CA GLY A 473 -22.40 17.25 -6.81
C GLY A 473 -21.24 16.92 -5.90
N LYS A 474 -20.88 15.63 -5.85
CA LYS A 474 -19.62 15.17 -5.28
C LYS A 474 -18.50 15.36 -6.31
N PHE A 475 -17.34 15.82 -5.86
CA PHE A 475 -16.17 16.05 -6.71
C PHE A 475 -14.86 15.74 -5.97
N THR A 476 -13.80 15.44 -6.72
CA THR A 476 -12.42 15.45 -6.21
C THR A 476 -11.69 16.73 -6.63
N PRO A 477 -10.60 17.14 -5.94
CA PRO A 477 -9.75 18.22 -6.43
C PRO A 477 -9.25 17.99 -7.87
N GLY A 478 -8.84 16.77 -8.20
CA GLY A 478 -8.36 16.40 -9.53
C GLY A 478 -9.42 16.54 -10.62
N GLU A 479 -10.66 16.17 -10.33
CA GLU A 479 -11.79 16.34 -11.26
C GLU A 479 -12.05 17.81 -11.60
N ILE A 480 -11.92 18.72 -10.62
CA ILE A 480 -12.06 20.17 -10.85
C ILE A 480 -10.94 20.69 -11.73
N ALA A 481 -9.68 20.33 -11.46
CA ALA A 481 -8.55 20.68 -12.33
C ALA A 481 -8.78 20.19 -13.77
N ARG A 482 -9.19 18.93 -13.92
CA ARG A 482 -9.44 18.31 -15.23
C ARG A 482 -10.54 19.05 -16.00
N LEU A 483 -11.63 19.44 -15.31
CA LEU A 483 -12.72 20.21 -15.93
C LEU A 483 -12.27 21.61 -16.36
N LEU A 484 -11.49 22.31 -15.54
CA LEU A 484 -10.94 23.63 -15.88
C LEU A 484 -10.07 23.54 -17.14
N CYS A 485 -9.13 22.59 -17.17
CA CYS A 485 -8.24 22.39 -18.32
C CYS A 485 -8.99 21.93 -19.57
N GLY A 486 -9.84 20.90 -19.45
CA GLY A 486 -10.54 20.30 -20.59
C GLY A 486 -11.59 21.20 -21.24
N LEU A 487 -12.14 22.17 -20.49
CA LEU A 487 -13.10 23.15 -20.99
C LEU A 487 -12.48 24.52 -21.29
N HIS A 488 -11.15 24.67 -21.12
CA HIS A 488 -10.43 25.94 -21.26
C HIS A 488 -11.06 27.08 -20.42
N ILE A 489 -11.44 26.77 -19.19
CA ILE A 489 -12.02 27.76 -18.27
C ILE A 489 -10.88 28.47 -17.54
N GLU A 490 -10.72 29.76 -17.80
CA GLU A 490 -9.80 30.62 -17.06
C GLU A 490 -10.43 31.05 -15.74
N THR A 491 -9.67 30.92 -14.65
CA THR A 491 -10.05 31.45 -13.34
C THR A 491 -9.45 32.85 -13.12
N SER A 492 -10.18 33.74 -12.46
CA SER A 492 -9.67 35.10 -12.13
C SER A 492 -8.58 35.12 -11.06
N ILE A 493 -8.35 33.97 -10.41
CA ILE A 493 -7.35 33.69 -9.37
C ILE A 493 -6.59 32.40 -9.73
N SER A 494 -5.52 32.07 -9.02
CA SER A 494 -4.82 30.81 -9.25
C SER A 494 -5.70 29.61 -8.95
N TYR A 495 -5.42 28.46 -9.58
CA TYR A 495 -6.13 27.20 -9.29
C TYR A 495 -6.07 26.83 -7.80
N GLN A 496 -4.97 27.14 -7.13
CA GLN A 496 -4.76 26.89 -5.70
C GLN A 496 -5.71 27.71 -4.83
N GLU A 497 -5.83 29.01 -5.14
CA GLU A 497 -6.74 29.91 -4.45
C GLU A 497 -8.20 29.53 -4.74
N PHE A 498 -8.52 29.18 -5.99
CA PHE A 498 -9.86 28.72 -6.37
C PHE A 498 -10.25 27.43 -5.64
N LEU A 499 -9.37 26.43 -5.65
CA LEU A 499 -9.59 25.18 -4.92
C LEU A 499 -9.74 25.44 -3.41
N SER A 500 -8.93 26.32 -2.83
CA SER A 500 -9.05 26.70 -1.42
C SER A 500 -10.41 27.34 -1.10
N ALA A 501 -10.90 28.24 -1.95
CA ALA A 501 -12.23 28.84 -1.82
C ALA A 501 -13.35 27.79 -1.91
N VAL A 502 -13.27 26.89 -2.90
CA VAL A 502 -14.20 25.78 -3.09
C VAL A 502 -14.23 24.85 -1.86
N LEU A 503 -13.07 24.41 -1.39
CA LEU A 503 -12.96 23.49 -0.25
C LEU A 503 -13.41 24.13 1.08
N SER A 504 -13.28 25.45 1.22
CA SER A 504 -13.78 26.17 2.39
C SER A 504 -15.31 26.10 2.50
N ALA A 505 -16.01 26.11 1.37
CA ALA A 505 -17.46 25.92 1.29
C ALA A 505 -17.91 24.44 1.30
N ALA A 506 -16.99 23.50 1.04
CA ALA A 506 -17.30 22.08 0.92
C ALA A 506 -17.16 21.30 2.24
N ARG A 507 -17.88 20.18 2.37
CA ARG A 507 -17.60 19.16 3.40
C ARG A 507 -16.85 17.99 2.76
N GLN A 508 -15.94 17.37 3.52
CA GLN A 508 -15.22 16.17 3.10
C GLN A 508 -16.07 14.93 3.39
N ASN A 509 -16.16 14.04 2.41
CA ASN A 509 -16.87 12.78 2.48
C ASN A 509 -15.87 11.61 2.45
N THR A 510 -16.10 10.65 3.33
CA THR A 510 -15.45 9.34 3.24
C THR A 510 -16.10 8.51 2.14
N GLU A 511 -15.28 7.91 1.28
CA GLU A 511 -15.74 7.01 0.21
C GLU A 511 -15.19 5.58 0.43
N ALA A 512 -16.09 4.62 0.54
CA ALA A 512 -15.85 3.20 0.76
C ALA A 512 -16.97 2.35 0.16
N SER A 513 -16.71 1.06 -0.07
CA SER A 513 -17.69 0.11 -0.60
C SER A 513 -17.41 -1.30 -0.11
N PHE A 514 -18.44 -2.16 -0.09
CA PHE A 514 -18.35 -3.55 0.38
C PHE A 514 -17.14 -4.30 -0.22
N GLY A 515 -16.99 -4.26 -1.55
CA GLY A 515 -15.90 -4.94 -2.24
C GLY A 515 -16.10 -6.46 -2.29
N GLU A 516 -15.17 -7.24 -1.73
CA GLU A 516 -15.12 -8.69 -1.95
C GLU A 516 -15.65 -9.52 -0.78
N GLY A 517 -15.68 -9.01 0.46
CA GLY A 517 -16.06 -9.82 1.64
C GLY A 517 -15.65 -9.22 2.98
N TYR A 518 -15.85 -10.00 4.06
CA TYR A 518 -15.66 -9.57 5.44
C TYR A 518 -14.59 -10.38 6.18
N TRP A 519 -13.35 -9.88 6.18
CA TRP A 519 -12.22 -10.51 6.87
C TRP A 519 -12.33 -10.39 8.39
N THR A 520 -11.84 -11.41 9.09
CA THR A 520 -11.97 -11.53 10.55
C THR A 520 -10.98 -10.67 11.32
N ASP A 521 -9.86 -10.26 10.71
CA ASP A 521 -8.76 -9.54 11.36
C ASP A 521 -8.82 -8.02 11.18
N HIS A 522 -9.60 -7.49 10.23
CA HIS A 522 -9.57 -6.07 9.84
C HIS A 522 -9.74 -5.08 11.01
N TRP A 523 -10.58 -5.40 11.98
CA TRP A 523 -10.84 -4.53 13.12
C TRP A 523 -9.64 -4.44 14.08
N THR A 524 -8.74 -5.43 14.09
CA THR A 524 -7.61 -5.52 15.03
C THR A 524 -6.62 -4.35 14.88
N TYR A 525 -6.51 -3.79 13.68
CA TYR A 525 -5.61 -2.68 13.37
C TYR A 525 -6.10 -1.34 13.93
N CYS A 526 -7.39 -1.22 14.26
CA CYS A 526 -7.98 0.02 14.75
C CYS A 526 -7.38 0.47 16.10
N LEU A 527 -7.02 -0.47 16.97
CA LEU A 527 -6.40 -0.13 18.25
C LEU A 527 -4.97 0.39 18.06
N ASP A 528 -4.25 -0.08 17.03
CA ASP A 528 -2.90 0.43 16.72
C ASP A 528 -2.95 1.92 16.29
N LEU A 529 -4.02 2.36 15.59
CA LEU A 529 -4.25 3.77 15.25
C LEU A 529 -4.47 4.64 16.49
N ILE A 530 -5.28 4.15 17.43
CA ILE A 530 -5.61 4.86 18.67
C ILE A 530 -4.35 5.01 19.54
N GLU A 531 -3.60 3.93 19.71
CA GLU A 531 -2.34 3.99 20.45
C GLU A 531 -1.31 4.91 19.78
N ALA A 532 -1.24 4.93 18.44
CA ALA A 532 -0.37 5.86 17.73
C ALA A 532 -0.77 7.32 17.98
N TYR A 533 -2.07 7.62 17.99
CA TYR A 533 -2.55 8.95 18.36
C TYR A 533 -2.19 9.31 19.81
N GLU A 534 -2.45 8.42 20.76
CA GLU A 534 -2.17 8.64 22.18
C GLU A 534 -0.67 8.81 22.48
N ARG A 535 0.23 8.28 21.65
CA ARG A 535 1.69 8.50 21.76
C ARG A 535 2.10 9.95 21.49
N ILE A 536 1.28 10.72 20.78
CA ILE A 536 1.53 12.13 20.42
C ILE A 536 0.58 13.08 21.16
N PHE A 537 -0.67 12.67 21.34
CA PHE A 537 -1.74 13.46 21.96
C PHE A 537 -2.35 12.76 23.19
N PRO A 538 -1.54 12.36 24.20
CA PRO A 538 -2.06 11.67 25.38
C PRO A 538 -3.05 12.54 26.18
N ASP A 539 -2.86 13.85 26.15
CA ASP A 539 -3.72 14.90 26.72
C ASP A 539 -5.07 15.07 26.01
N ARG A 540 -5.24 14.51 24.81
CA ARG A 540 -6.50 14.57 24.04
C ARG A 540 -7.24 13.24 23.99
N SER A 541 -6.73 12.21 24.69
CA SER A 541 -7.36 10.89 24.77
C SER A 541 -8.81 10.95 25.27
N GLU A 542 -9.08 11.80 26.27
CA GLU A 542 -10.43 12.06 26.79
C GLU A 542 -11.38 12.53 25.69
N HIS A 543 -10.95 13.49 24.87
CA HIS A 543 -11.77 14.02 23.79
C HIS A 543 -12.10 12.94 22.77
N LEU A 544 -11.06 12.25 22.31
CA LEU A 544 -11.12 11.19 21.29
C LEU A 544 -12.06 10.05 21.70
N LEU A 545 -11.97 9.60 22.95
CA LEU A 545 -12.66 8.41 23.44
C LEU A 545 -14.09 8.68 23.90
N PHE A 546 -14.30 9.75 24.67
CA PHE A 546 -15.53 9.92 25.45
C PHE A 546 -16.41 11.08 24.98
N THR A 547 -15.82 12.21 24.57
CA THR A 547 -16.61 13.43 24.30
C THR A 547 -16.97 13.65 22.83
N ASP A 548 -16.15 13.16 21.89
CA ASP A 548 -16.48 13.22 20.47
C ASP A 548 -17.55 12.17 20.12
N GLY A 549 -18.81 12.60 20.12
CA GLY A 549 -19.97 11.79 19.77
C GLY A 549 -20.24 11.65 18.27
N SER A 550 -19.31 12.01 17.37
CA SER A 550 -19.59 12.06 15.93
C SER A 550 -19.24 10.78 15.14
N TYR A 551 -18.86 9.68 15.81
CA TYR A 551 -18.54 8.41 15.12
C TYR A 551 -19.81 7.77 14.58
N ARG A 552 -19.76 7.34 13.31
CA ARG A 552 -20.89 6.71 12.61
C ARG A 552 -20.70 5.19 12.55
N TYR A 553 -21.70 4.45 12.09
CA TYR A 553 -21.55 3.04 11.67
C TYR A 553 -21.75 2.94 10.16
N PHE A 554 -20.82 2.29 9.46
CA PHE A 554 -21.02 1.96 8.05
C PHE A 554 -22.22 1.04 7.90
N TYR A 555 -22.98 1.24 6.83
CA TYR A 555 -24.09 0.38 6.45
C TYR A 555 -23.78 -0.33 5.13
N SER A 556 -23.88 -1.64 5.13
CA SER A 556 -23.86 -2.46 3.93
C SER A 556 -25.20 -3.19 3.81
N PRO A 557 -25.75 -3.32 2.59
CA PRO A 557 -26.89 -4.22 2.35
C PRO A 557 -26.45 -5.69 2.34
N VAL A 558 -25.15 -5.98 2.45
CA VAL A 558 -24.60 -7.33 2.60
C VAL A 558 -24.58 -7.70 4.08
N TYR A 559 -25.10 -8.89 4.43
CA TYR A 559 -25.16 -9.37 5.80
C TYR A 559 -24.64 -10.81 5.90
N VAL A 560 -24.24 -11.20 7.11
CA VAL A 560 -23.85 -12.59 7.42
C VAL A 560 -25.11 -13.42 7.69
N ARG A 561 -25.32 -14.48 6.90
CA ARG A 561 -26.45 -15.40 7.03
C ARG A 561 -26.41 -16.15 8.37
N PRO A 562 -27.59 -16.47 8.95
CA PRO A 562 -27.68 -17.34 10.11
C PRO A 562 -27.19 -18.74 9.79
N ARG A 563 -26.83 -19.52 10.82
CA ARG A 563 -26.29 -20.88 10.64
C ARG A 563 -27.25 -21.79 9.87
N SER A 564 -28.55 -21.62 10.08
CA SER A 564 -29.62 -22.34 9.36
C SER A 564 -29.62 -22.13 7.84
N GLN A 565 -28.93 -21.10 7.33
CA GLN A 565 -28.91 -20.75 5.90
C GLN A 565 -27.50 -20.78 5.29
N LYS A 566 -26.49 -21.25 6.03
CA LYS A 566 -25.11 -21.36 5.53
C LYS A 566 -24.42 -22.68 5.87
N TYR A 567 -24.98 -23.48 6.77
CA TYR A 567 -24.47 -24.81 7.08
C TYR A 567 -25.12 -25.82 6.16
N VAL A 568 -24.34 -26.37 5.23
CA VAL A 568 -24.82 -27.23 4.15
C VAL A 568 -24.13 -28.59 4.18
N LEU A 569 -24.83 -29.63 3.75
CA LEU A 569 -24.27 -30.96 3.55
C LEU A 569 -23.67 -31.07 2.13
N THR A 570 -22.36 -31.35 2.03
CA THR A 570 -21.75 -31.58 0.71
C THR A 570 -22.18 -32.92 0.11
N LYS A 571 -21.88 -33.12 -1.18
CA LYS A 571 -22.15 -34.39 -1.89
C LYS A 571 -21.44 -35.58 -1.25
N GLU A 572 -20.33 -35.34 -0.56
CA GLU A 572 -19.55 -36.33 0.18
C GLU A 572 -20.09 -36.58 1.60
N GLY A 573 -21.23 -36.00 1.98
CA GLY A 573 -21.85 -36.18 3.29
C GLY A 573 -21.15 -35.44 4.42
N LYS A 574 -20.43 -34.36 4.11
CA LYS A 574 -19.72 -33.54 5.11
C LYS A 574 -20.41 -32.19 5.30
N PRO A 575 -20.78 -31.79 6.52
CA PRO A 575 -21.23 -30.42 6.79
C PRO A 575 -20.13 -29.40 6.53
N ARG A 576 -20.48 -28.28 5.89
CA ARG A 576 -19.59 -27.16 5.59
C ARG A 576 -20.34 -25.84 5.75
N GLN A 577 -19.60 -24.76 5.88
CA GLN A 577 -20.15 -23.40 5.86
C GLN A 577 -19.91 -22.75 4.50
N TYR A 578 -20.94 -22.60 3.67
CA TYR A 578 -20.80 -21.98 2.35
C TYR A 578 -21.85 -20.90 2.10
N ALA A 579 -21.50 -19.96 1.22
CA ALA A 579 -22.34 -18.81 0.88
C ALA A 579 -22.83 -18.08 2.15
N ALA A 580 -21.90 -17.78 3.06
CA ALA A 580 -22.21 -17.18 4.35
C ALA A 580 -22.70 -15.73 4.24
N LEU A 581 -22.52 -15.09 3.08
CA LEU A 581 -23.00 -13.73 2.83
C LEU A 581 -24.28 -13.71 1.98
N GLY A 582 -25.24 -12.88 2.38
CA GLY A 582 -26.45 -12.56 1.61
C GLY A 582 -26.50 -11.07 1.24
N ILE A 583 -27.24 -10.73 0.17
CA ILE A 583 -27.46 -9.34 -0.27
C ILE A 583 -28.94 -9.01 -0.14
N GLY A 584 -29.27 -7.94 0.58
CA GLY A 584 -30.65 -7.49 0.78
C GLY A 584 -31.42 -8.46 1.66
N CYS A 585 -31.45 -8.22 2.97
CA CYS A 585 -32.36 -8.96 3.85
C CYS A 585 -33.82 -8.53 3.60
N ASP A 586 -34.79 -9.33 4.06
CA ASP A 586 -36.22 -9.01 3.95
C ASP A 586 -36.62 -7.66 4.58
N ARG A 587 -35.75 -7.07 5.41
CA ARG A 587 -35.91 -5.72 5.96
C ARG A 587 -35.29 -4.69 5.03
N LEU A 588 -36.13 -3.78 4.53
CA LEU A 588 -35.67 -2.68 3.70
C LEU A 588 -34.84 -1.67 4.53
N PRO A 589 -33.80 -1.05 3.94
CA PRO A 589 -33.05 0.01 4.59
C PRO A 589 -33.97 1.19 4.96
N VAL A 590 -33.94 1.62 6.23
CA VAL A 590 -34.71 2.78 6.70
C VAL A 590 -34.07 4.10 6.28
N GLY A 591 -34.87 5.17 6.22
CA GLY A 591 -34.37 6.53 6.01
C GLY A 591 -33.81 6.82 4.62
N GLY A 592 -34.21 6.05 3.59
CA GLY A 592 -33.82 6.30 2.19
C GLY A 592 -32.37 5.92 1.86
N VAL A 593 -31.76 5.05 2.65
CA VAL A 593 -30.40 4.54 2.41
C VAL A 593 -30.38 3.67 1.15
N SER A 594 -29.35 3.85 0.32
CA SER A 594 -29.18 3.09 -0.93
C SER A 594 -28.84 1.62 -0.64
N ALA A 595 -29.40 0.70 -1.43
CA ALA A 595 -29.04 -0.72 -1.43
C ALA A 595 -27.86 -1.05 -2.37
N ASP A 596 -27.19 -0.02 -2.92
CA ASP A 596 -26.02 -0.21 -3.78
C ASP A 596 -24.77 -0.53 -2.94
N ILE A 597 -24.23 -1.75 -3.11
CA ILE A 597 -23.01 -2.23 -2.44
C ILE A 597 -21.75 -1.42 -2.79
N ASN A 598 -21.80 -0.62 -3.85
CA ASN A 598 -20.70 0.20 -4.34
C ASN A 598 -20.67 1.62 -3.75
N GLN A 599 -21.68 1.99 -2.95
CA GLN A 599 -21.82 3.30 -2.33
C GLN A 599 -21.47 3.26 -0.85
N THR A 600 -21.09 4.44 -0.33
CA THR A 600 -20.91 4.64 1.12
C THR A 600 -22.23 5.01 1.76
N ASN A 601 -22.69 4.15 2.65
CA ASN A 601 -23.91 4.35 3.42
C ASN A 601 -23.60 4.35 4.93
N TRP A 602 -24.46 5.04 5.69
CA TRP A 602 -24.37 5.13 7.14
C TRP A 602 -25.64 4.56 7.78
N LEU A 603 -25.48 3.84 8.88
CA LEU A 603 -26.59 3.26 9.64
C LEU A 603 -27.50 4.38 10.19
N ARG A 604 -28.81 4.15 10.16
CA ARG A 604 -29.84 5.10 10.61
C ARG A 604 -30.81 4.48 11.60
N TYR A 605 -31.36 5.33 12.46
CA TYR A 605 -32.56 5.02 13.22
C TYR A 605 -33.78 4.98 12.30
N GLU A 606 -34.86 4.32 12.73
CA GLU A 606 -36.16 4.35 12.04
C GLU A 606 -36.70 5.77 11.78
N SER A 607 -36.31 6.74 12.63
CA SER A 607 -36.60 8.17 12.43
C SER A 607 -35.93 8.78 11.20
N GLY A 608 -34.99 8.08 10.57
CA GLY A 608 -34.17 8.54 9.46
C GLY A 608 -32.89 9.27 9.88
N THR A 609 -32.65 9.47 11.17
CA THR A 609 -31.42 10.12 11.68
C THR A 609 -30.23 9.16 11.65
N GLU A 610 -29.04 9.64 11.27
CA GLU A 610 -27.81 8.84 11.32
C GLU A 610 -27.43 8.44 12.76
N VAL A 611 -27.01 7.19 12.95
CA VAL A 611 -26.51 6.70 14.24
C VAL A 611 -25.15 7.32 14.52
N ARG A 612 -25.02 7.96 15.67
CA ARG A 612 -23.80 8.63 16.13
C ARG A 612 -23.50 8.23 17.58
N VAL A 613 -22.24 7.88 17.86
CA VAL A 613 -21.75 7.44 19.18
C VAL A 613 -20.36 8.02 19.45
N ASN A 614 -19.91 7.95 20.71
CA ASN A 614 -18.51 8.16 21.04
C ASN A 614 -17.67 6.90 20.79
N LEU A 615 -16.34 7.05 20.72
CA LEU A 615 -15.45 5.96 20.36
C LEU A 615 -15.42 4.84 21.40
N ILE A 616 -15.44 5.15 22.71
CA ILE A 616 -15.41 4.11 23.74
C ILE A 616 -16.63 3.19 23.65
N SER A 617 -17.81 3.73 23.33
CA SER A 617 -19.03 2.93 23.13
C SER A 617 -18.88 1.98 21.95
N LYS A 618 -18.29 2.48 20.87
CA LYS A 618 -18.02 1.69 19.67
C LYS A 618 -17.00 0.58 19.91
N LEU A 619 -15.92 0.86 20.65
CA LEU A 619 -14.91 -0.14 21.02
C LEU A 619 -15.46 -1.21 21.96
N PHE A 620 -16.25 -0.81 22.97
CA PHE A 620 -16.90 -1.75 23.88
C PHE A 620 -17.83 -2.69 23.11
N PHE A 621 -18.68 -2.14 22.24
CA PHE A 621 -19.59 -2.98 21.46
C PHE A 621 -18.85 -3.85 20.44
N LEU A 622 -17.81 -3.33 19.79
CA LEU A 622 -16.94 -4.12 18.91
C LEU A 622 -16.35 -5.31 19.65
N ALA A 623 -15.90 -5.13 20.90
CA ALA A 623 -15.43 -6.22 21.73
C ALA A 623 -16.54 -7.24 22.04
N LEU A 624 -17.74 -6.78 22.40
CA LEU A 624 -18.89 -7.65 22.67
C LEU A 624 -19.27 -8.51 21.46
N ILE A 625 -19.41 -7.91 20.27
CA ILE A 625 -19.84 -8.65 19.08
C ILE A 625 -18.77 -9.66 18.63
N LYS A 626 -17.48 -9.34 18.77
CA LYS A 626 -16.39 -10.28 18.48
C LYS A 626 -16.27 -11.38 19.54
N PHE A 627 -16.53 -11.07 20.81
CA PHE A 627 -16.64 -12.07 21.87
C PHE A 627 -17.81 -13.04 21.63
N ALA A 628 -18.94 -12.54 21.14
CA ALA A 628 -20.06 -13.36 20.70
C ALA A 628 -19.77 -14.19 19.44
N THR A 629 -18.63 -13.97 18.78
CA THR A 629 -18.16 -14.67 17.57
C THR A 629 -17.01 -15.64 17.88
N LEU A 630 -16.85 -16.08 19.13
CA LEU A 630 -15.88 -17.12 19.47
C LEU A 630 -16.39 -18.51 19.04
N ASP A 631 -15.46 -19.40 18.71
CA ASP A 631 -15.77 -20.79 18.34
C ASP A 631 -16.41 -21.60 19.49
N CYS A 632 -16.85 -22.82 19.18
CA CYS A 632 -17.55 -23.68 20.13
C CYS A 632 -16.75 -24.08 21.37
N GLU A 633 -15.43 -23.87 21.36
CA GLU A 633 -14.54 -24.09 22.49
C GLU A 633 -14.06 -22.78 23.15
N GLY A 634 -14.47 -21.63 22.62
CA GLY A 634 -14.09 -20.31 23.09
C GLY A 634 -12.63 -19.95 22.81
N LEU A 635 -11.95 -20.61 21.86
CA LEU A 635 -10.52 -20.43 21.62
C LEU A 635 -10.25 -19.30 20.62
N GLY A 636 -10.69 -19.46 19.37
CA GLY A 636 -10.52 -18.51 18.27
C GLY A 636 -11.79 -17.75 17.95
N VAL A 637 -11.65 -16.62 17.24
CA VAL A 637 -12.77 -15.92 16.59
C VAL A 637 -13.13 -16.64 15.29
N GLU A 638 -14.40 -16.94 15.08
CA GLU A 638 -14.92 -17.70 13.94
C GLU A 638 -14.74 -16.97 12.60
N MET A 639 -14.32 -17.71 11.58
CA MET A 639 -14.27 -17.28 10.18
C MET A 639 -15.64 -17.44 9.51
N GLU A 640 -16.67 -16.85 10.12
CA GLU A 640 -18.08 -17.12 9.80
C GLU A 640 -18.67 -16.34 8.62
N ALA A 641 -17.85 -15.52 7.94
CA ALA A 641 -18.27 -14.52 6.95
C ALA A 641 -17.51 -14.64 5.62
N ASP A 642 -17.26 -15.88 5.17
CA ASP A 642 -16.61 -16.26 3.89
C ASP A 642 -15.16 -15.80 3.69
N ARG A 643 -14.57 -15.08 4.65
CA ARG A 643 -13.16 -14.64 4.62
C ARG A 643 -12.47 -14.98 5.93
N VAL A 644 -11.14 -14.99 5.85
CA VAL A 644 -10.23 -15.42 6.92
C VAL A 644 -9.57 -14.20 7.58
N GLY A 645 -8.51 -14.44 8.36
CA GLY A 645 -7.70 -13.39 8.97
C GLY A 645 -6.61 -12.85 8.05
N TRP A 646 -5.43 -12.61 8.61
CA TRP A 646 -4.31 -12.00 7.87
C TRP A 646 -3.83 -12.83 6.67
N ASN A 647 -3.72 -14.16 6.83
CA ASN A 647 -3.21 -15.05 5.80
C ASN A 647 -4.31 -15.46 4.81
N ASP A 648 -4.44 -14.72 3.72
CA ASP A 648 -5.47 -14.97 2.71
C ASP A 648 -5.35 -16.37 2.06
N ALA A 649 -4.19 -17.01 2.10
CA ALA A 649 -3.97 -18.35 1.54
C ALA A 649 -4.63 -19.46 2.37
N MET A 650 -5.07 -19.16 3.61
CA MET A 650 -5.90 -20.03 4.45
C MET A 650 -7.38 -19.97 4.09
N ASN A 651 -7.74 -19.46 2.91
CA ASN A 651 -9.12 -19.16 2.48
C ASN A 651 -10.13 -20.31 2.66
N GLY A 652 -9.67 -21.57 2.70
CA GLY A 652 -10.55 -22.71 2.91
C GLY A 652 -11.06 -22.86 4.34
N LEU A 653 -10.38 -22.26 5.33
CA LEU A 653 -10.79 -22.30 6.75
C LEU A 653 -12.22 -21.78 6.98
N ALA A 654 -12.64 -20.74 6.25
CA ALA A 654 -14.02 -20.23 6.36
C ALA A 654 -15.07 -21.30 6.01
N GLY A 655 -14.74 -22.26 5.13
CA GLY A 655 -15.62 -23.36 4.73
C GLY A 655 -15.69 -24.52 5.71
N ILE A 656 -14.64 -24.73 6.49
CA ILE A 656 -14.48 -25.86 7.43
C ILE A 656 -14.57 -25.42 8.90
N PHE A 657 -15.40 -24.40 9.16
CA PHE A 657 -15.66 -23.86 10.49
C PHE A 657 -14.37 -23.38 11.21
N GLY A 658 -13.45 -22.79 10.47
CA GLY A 658 -12.18 -22.30 11.00
C GLY A 658 -12.32 -21.15 11.98
N SER A 659 -11.38 -21.05 12.92
CA SER A 659 -11.26 -19.94 13.87
C SER A 659 -9.81 -19.51 14.05
N GLY A 660 -9.63 -18.25 14.43
CA GLY A 660 -8.32 -17.60 14.56
C GLY A 660 -8.00 -17.16 15.98
N MET A 661 -6.87 -17.62 16.50
CA MET A 661 -6.39 -17.31 17.85
C MET A 661 -5.71 -15.93 17.91
N SER A 662 -5.19 -15.48 16.78
CA SER A 662 -4.64 -14.13 16.56
C SER A 662 -5.67 -13.04 16.88
N GLU A 663 -6.90 -13.22 16.42
CA GLU A 663 -8.01 -12.30 16.66
C GLU A 663 -8.44 -12.33 18.13
N THR A 664 -8.42 -13.50 18.77
CA THR A 664 -8.70 -13.63 20.21
C THR A 664 -7.67 -12.89 21.06
N ILE A 665 -6.38 -12.95 20.70
CA ILE A 665 -5.32 -12.17 21.37
C ILE A 665 -5.59 -10.67 21.29
N GLU A 666 -5.98 -10.17 20.11
CA GLU A 666 -6.32 -8.75 19.93
C GLU A 666 -7.64 -8.38 20.60
N LEU A 667 -8.59 -9.31 20.73
CA LEU A 667 -9.84 -9.10 21.45
C LEU A 667 -9.58 -8.96 22.95
N TYR A 668 -8.71 -9.80 23.49
CA TYR A 668 -8.26 -9.69 24.87
C TYR A 668 -7.56 -8.35 25.12
N ARG A 669 -6.69 -7.92 24.20
CA ARG A 669 -6.04 -6.60 24.25
C ARG A 669 -7.06 -5.46 24.21
N LEU A 670 -8.05 -5.53 23.33
CA LEU A 670 -9.12 -4.53 23.22
C LEU A 670 -9.94 -4.43 24.51
N LEU A 671 -10.36 -5.56 25.09
CA LEU A 671 -11.11 -5.58 26.35
C LEU A 671 -10.31 -4.97 27.51
N ARG A 672 -9.01 -5.29 27.59
CA ARG A 672 -8.12 -4.67 28.57
C ARG A 672 -8.02 -3.17 28.39
N TYR A 673 -7.83 -2.70 27.15
CA TYR A 673 -7.81 -1.28 26.83
C TYR A 673 -9.11 -0.58 27.26
N VAL A 674 -10.27 -1.11 26.86
CA VAL A 674 -11.58 -0.55 27.23
C VAL A 674 -11.76 -0.53 28.76
N LYS A 675 -11.42 -1.62 29.45
CA LYS A 675 -11.51 -1.72 30.91
C LYS A 675 -10.61 -0.71 31.62
N GLU A 676 -9.36 -0.57 31.17
CA GLU A 676 -8.39 0.39 31.69
C GLU A 676 -8.92 1.82 31.51
N LYS A 677 -9.40 2.18 30.32
CA LYS A 677 -9.97 3.52 30.03
C LYS A 677 -11.22 3.84 30.84
N LEU A 678 -12.13 2.88 31.01
CA LEU A 678 -13.33 3.06 31.85
C LEU A 678 -13.00 3.27 33.33
N ALA A 679 -11.81 2.86 33.80
CA ALA A 679 -11.37 3.07 35.18
C ALA A 679 -10.68 4.43 35.42
N GLU A 680 -10.26 5.14 34.38
CA GLU A 680 -9.36 6.30 34.51
C GLU A 680 -10.04 7.54 35.19
N ARG A 681 -11.37 7.77 35.09
CA ARG A 681 -12.14 8.87 35.76
C ARG A 681 -13.67 8.64 35.80
N ASN A 682 -14.43 9.60 36.37
CA ASN A 682 -15.91 9.72 36.34
C ASN A 682 -16.43 10.03 34.92
N TRP A 683 -16.32 9.06 34.01
CA TRP A 683 -16.77 9.22 32.63
C TRP A 683 -18.30 9.10 32.50
N GLN A 684 -18.84 9.68 31.43
CA GLN A 684 -20.14 9.22 30.92
C GLN A 684 -19.98 7.76 30.47
N GLY A 685 -21.05 6.99 30.60
CA GLY A 685 -21.05 5.56 30.37
C GLY A 685 -20.75 5.13 28.92
N VAL A 686 -21.10 3.89 28.63
CA VAL A 686 -21.12 3.37 27.26
C VAL A 686 -22.54 3.52 26.72
N SER A 687 -22.69 4.23 25.62
CA SER A 687 -23.96 4.42 24.93
C SER A 687 -24.25 3.24 23.99
N LEU A 688 -25.31 2.48 24.26
CA LEU A 688 -25.73 1.32 23.47
C LEU A 688 -27.17 1.51 23.00
N PHE A 689 -27.45 1.24 21.72
CA PHE A 689 -28.84 1.15 21.26
C PHE A 689 -29.50 -0.16 21.74
N ALA A 690 -30.84 -0.20 21.76
CA ALA A 690 -31.61 -1.25 22.44
C ALA A 690 -31.24 -2.68 22.02
N GLU A 691 -30.96 -2.87 20.74
CA GLU A 691 -30.54 -4.14 20.14
C GLU A 691 -29.17 -4.58 20.69
N GLN A 692 -28.23 -3.64 20.84
CA GLN A 692 -26.91 -3.93 21.45
C GLN A 692 -27.04 -4.26 22.93
N ARG A 693 -27.93 -3.58 23.64
CA ARG A 693 -28.19 -3.85 25.05
C ARG A 693 -28.78 -5.25 25.24
N THR A 694 -29.71 -5.63 24.37
CA THR A 694 -30.33 -6.97 24.37
C THR A 694 -29.27 -8.06 24.16
N LEU A 695 -28.34 -7.86 23.21
CA LEU A 695 -27.22 -8.76 23.00
C LEU A 695 -26.32 -8.86 24.25
N LEU A 696 -25.96 -7.72 24.85
CA LEU A 696 -25.11 -7.67 26.05
C LEU A 696 -25.73 -8.45 27.21
N ASP A 697 -26.97 -8.15 27.56
CA ASP A 697 -27.66 -8.79 28.68
C ASP A 697 -27.81 -10.30 28.43
N GLY A 698 -28.13 -10.70 27.19
CA GLY A 698 -28.22 -12.10 26.80
C GLY A 698 -26.89 -12.86 26.89
N VAL A 699 -25.78 -12.24 26.48
CA VAL A 699 -24.43 -12.84 26.57
C VAL A 699 -24.00 -12.99 28.04
N LEU A 700 -24.22 -11.97 28.87
CA LEU A 700 -23.89 -12.03 30.29
C LEU A 700 -24.74 -13.07 31.03
N ALA A 701 -26.01 -13.21 30.70
CA ALA A 701 -26.86 -14.27 31.25
C ALA A 701 -26.33 -15.66 30.83
N ALA A 702 -26.01 -15.86 29.55
CA ALA A 702 -25.47 -17.12 29.05
C ALA A 702 -24.16 -17.52 29.74
N GLU A 703 -23.27 -16.57 30.05
CA GLU A 703 -22.03 -16.80 30.82
C GLU A 703 -22.28 -17.41 32.21
N THR A 704 -23.46 -17.18 32.80
CA THR A 704 -23.83 -17.70 34.12
C THR A 704 -24.68 -18.97 34.07
N GLU A 705 -25.45 -19.16 33.00
CA GLU A 705 -26.47 -20.22 32.91
C GLU A 705 -26.00 -21.47 32.16
N ARG A 706 -24.97 -21.36 31.31
CA ARG A 706 -24.60 -22.42 30.34
C ARG A 706 -23.10 -22.57 30.22
N GLU A 707 -22.65 -23.77 29.83
CA GLU A 707 -21.24 -24.04 29.49
C GLU A 707 -21.11 -24.86 28.19
N GLY A 708 -19.87 -24.98 27.70
CA GLY A 708 -19.52 -25.76 26.51
C GLY A 708 -20.36 -25.41 25.27
N PHE A 709 -20.79 -26.44 24.54
CA PHE A 709 -21.57 -26.28 23.31
C PHE A 709 -22.91 -25.57 23.54
N ALA A 710 -23.57 -25.80 24.67
CA ALA A 710 -24.86 -25.17 25.00
C ALA A 710 -24.73 -23.65 25.18
N TYR A 711 -23.61 -23.20 25.77
CA TYR A 711 -23.26 -21.78 25.84
C TYR A 711 -23.04 -21.20 24.43
N TRP A 712 -22.16 -21.83 23.65
CA TRP A 712 -21.81 -21.35 22.31
C TRP A 712 -23.04 -21.25 21.41
N ASN A 713 -23.91 -22.26 21.44
CA ASN A 713 -25.11 -22.25 20.63
C ASN A 713 -26.03 -21.08 21.01
N ARG A 714 -26.25 -20.83 22.31
CA ARG A 714 -27.09 -19.71 22.76
C ARG A 714 -26.50 -18.35 22.37
N VAL A 715 -25.20 -18.16 22.52
CA VAL A 715 -24.53 -16.90 22.14
C VAL A 715 -24.54 -16.69 20.62
N SER A 716 -24.40 -17.77 19.84
CA SER A 716 -24.55 -17.73 18.38
C SER A 716 -25.98 -17.34 17.98
N ASP A 717 -27.01 -17.91 18.62
CA ASP A 717 -28.41 -17.53 18.39
C ASP A 717 -28.63 -16.04 18.68
N LEU A 718 -28.16 -15.53 19.82
CA LEU A 718 -28.24 -14.11 20.20
C LEU A 718 -27.53 -13.19 19.19
N ARG A 719 -26.36 -13.61 18.68
CA ARG A 719 -25.61 -12.88 17.64
C ARG A 719 -26.38 -12.80 16.34
N GLU A 720 -26.97 -13.90 15.90
CA GLU A 720 -27.77 -13.99 14.68
C GLU A 720 -29.05 -13.16 14.79
N GLU A 721 -29.77 -13.27 15.91
CA GLU A 721 -30.93 -12.44 16.26
C GLU A 721 -30.57 -10.94 16.22
N TYR A 722 -29.45 -10.56 16.85
CA TYR A 722 -28.96 -9.17 16.82
C TYR A 722 -28.68 -8.69 15.39
N ARG A 723 -27.93 -9.45 14.59
CA ARG A 723 -27.59 -9.05 13.21
C ARG A 723 -28.84 -8.86 12.35
N LEU A 724 -29.80 -9.76 12.46
CA LEU A 724 -31.09 -9.63 11.77
C LEU A 724 -31.87 -8.42 12.27
N SER A 725 -31.80 -8.11 13.57
CA SER A 725 -32.49 -6.95 14.14
C SER A 725 -32.03 -5.61 13.54
N VAL A 726 -30.73 -5.48 13.24
CA VAL A 726 -30.10 -4.24 12.76
C VAL A 726 -29.95 -4.13 11.24
N ALA A 727 -30.30 -5.18 10.48
CA ALA A 727 -29.99 -5.28 9.05
C ALA A 727 -30.69 -4.21 8.17
N GLY A 728 -31.87 -3.74 8.58
CA GLY A 728 -32.58 -2.63 7.92
C GLY A 728 -32.33 -1.24 8.54
N GLY A 729 -31.74 -1.17 9.73
CA GLY A 729 -31.69 0.03 10.57
C GLY A 729 -31.86 -0.32 12.05
N VAL A 730 -31.87 0.70 12.92
CA VAL A 730 -32.04 0.50 14.38
C VAL A 730 -33.35 1.14 14.88
N CYS A 731 -34.10 0.41 15.70
CA CYS A 731 -35.41 0.79 16.21
C CYS A 731 -35.30 1.60 17.51
N GLY A 732 -34.38 1.23 18.40
CA GLY A 732 -34.25 1.82 19.74
C GLY A 732 -33.28 2.99 19.81
N ALA A 733 -33.64 4.05 20.54
CA ALA A 733 -32.70 5.11 20.91
C ALA A 733 -31.57 4.57 21.81
N SER A 734 -30.39 5.17 21.73
CA SER A 734 -29.28 4.83 22.62
C SER A 734 -29.61 5.09 24.09
N ALA A 735 -29.21 4.15 24.96
CA ALA A 735 -29.26 4.27 26.40
C ALA A 735 -27.86 4.15 26.99
N GLU A 736 -27.60 4.92 28.05
CA GLU A 736 -26.30 4.93 28.74
C GLU A 736 -26.17 3.75 29.71
N LEU A 737 -25.09 2.99 29.56
CA LEU A 737 -24.64 1.97 30.49
C LEU A 737 -23.61 2.57 31.46
N ALA A 738 -23.92 2.58 32.75
CA ALA A 738 -23.02 3.15 33.77
C ALA A 738 -21.59 2.57 33.66
N PRO A 739 -20.52 3.39 33.86
CA PRO A 739 -19.13 2.95 33.70
C PRO A 739 -18.78 1.69 34.49
N ASP A 740 -19.26 1.56 35.74
CA ASP A 740 -19.02 0.38 36.56
C ASP A 740 -19.67 -0.89 35.99
N THR A 741 -20.87 -0.77 35.43
CA THR A 741 -21.57 -1.89 34.79
C THR A 741 -20.87 -2.30 33.49
N ALA A 742 -20.45 -1.33 32.67
CA ALA A 742 -19.68 -1.59 31.45
C ALA A 742 -18.33 -2.26 31.78
N ARG A 743 -17.64 -1.76 32.81
CA ARG A 743 -16.37 -2.33 33.30
C ARG A 743 -16.56 -3.76 33.81
N HIS A 744 -17.62 -4.01 34.57
CA HIS A 744 -17.92 -5.36 35.06
C HIS A 744 -18.18 -6.33 33.90
N ALA A 745 -18.96 -5.92 32.89
CA ALA A 745 -19.19 -6.72 31.69
C ALA A 745 -17.88 -7.02 30.94
N ALA A 746 -17.01 -6.02 30.78
CA ALA A 746 -15.69 -6.21 30.17
C ALA A 746 -14.82 -7.20 30.95
N GLU A 747 -14.86 -7.14 32.29
CA GLU A 747 -14.12 -8.05 33.17
C GLU A 747 -14.61 -9.51 33.05
N VAL A 748 -15.92 -9.74 32.92
CA VAL A 748 -16.48 -11.08 32.69
C VAL A 748 -15.95 -11.67 31.39
N MET A 749 -16.02 -10.91 30.28
CA MET A 749 -15.51 -11.34 28.98
C MET A 749 -13.99 -11.60 29.02
N GLU A 750 -13.22 -10.69 29.62
CA GLU A 750 -11.77 -10.81 29.77
C GLU A 750 -11.38 -12.08 30.55
N LYS A 751 -12.10 -12.41 31.63
CA LYS A 751 -11.84 -13.63 32.42
C LYS A 751 -12.02 -14.90 31.60
N ARG A 752 -13.04 -14.97 30.74
CA ARG A 752 -13.22 -16.11 29.82
C ARG A 752 -12.07 -16.20 28.82
N LEU A 753 -11.69 -15.09 28.19
CA LEU A 753 -10.57 -15.06 27.26
C LEU A 753 -9.23 -15.41 27.92
N ALA A 754 -9.00 -14.98 29.15
CA ALA A 754 -7.80 -15.37 29.90
C ALA A 754 -7.72 -16.89 30.14
N ARG A 755 -8.86 -17.57 30.36
CA ARG A 755 -8.93 -19.04 30.41
C ARG A 755 -8.62 -19.65 29.04
N ALA A 756 -9.21 -19.12 27.98
CA ALA A 756 -8.98 -19.57 26.61
C ALA A 756 -7.51 -19.45 26.19
N LEU A 757 -6.85 -18.32 26.50
CA LEU A 757 -5.44 -18.08 26.21
C LEU A 757 -4.53 -19.11 26.91
N ARG A 758 -4.75 -19.38 28.21
CA ARG A 758 -3.99 -20.41 28.92
C ARG A 758 -4.14 -21.78 28.27
N ARG A 759 -5.38 -22.16 27.96
CA ARG A 759 -5.71 -23.43 27.31
C ARG A 759 -5.08 -23.54 25.91
N ALA A 760 -5.13 -22.48 25.11
CA ALA A 760 -4.51 -22.44 23.78
C ALA A 760 -2.99 -22.65 23.87
N LYS A 761 -2.33 -22.04 24.87
CA LYS A 761 -0.90 -22.21 25.11
C LYS A 761 -0.54 -23.63 25.56
N GLU A 762 -1.39 -24.27 26.36
CA GLU A 762 -1.25 -25.68 26.72
C GLU A 762 -1.37 -26.59 25.49
N ILE A 763 -2.38 -26.35 24.63
CA ILE A 763 -2.59 -27.06 23.37
C ILE A 763 -1.34 -26.95 22.46
N GLY A 764 -0.76 -25.76 22.34
CA GLY A 764 0.42 -25.52 21.50
C GLY A 764 1.77 -25.81 22.18
N GLY A 765 1.78 -26.56 23.30
CA GLY A 765 3.04 -26.97 23.94
C GLY A 765 3.88 -25.81 24.49
N GLY A 766 3.25 -24.70 24.87
CA GLY A 766 3.91 -23.48 25.34
C GLY A 766 3.91 -22.32 24.34
N LEU A 767 3.55 -22.59 23.08
CA LEU A 767 3.29 -21.60 22.03
C LEU A 767 1.80 -21.50 21.76
N TYR A 768 1.36 -20.41 21.13
CA TYR A 768 -0.04 -20.23 20.72
C TYR A 768 -0.24 -20.80 19.31
N PRO A 769 -1.08 -21.84 19.11
CA PRO A 769 -1.55 -22.20 17.79
C PRO A 769 -2.33 -21.02 17.19
N THR A 770 -2.16 -20.77 15.90
CA THR A 770 -2.84 -19.64 15.24
C THR A 770 -4.23 -20.01 14.76
N TYR A 771 -4.39 -21.21 14.22
CA TYR A 771 -5.64 -21.64 13.58
C TYR A 771 -6.16 -22.93 14.17
N PHE A 772 -7.47 -22.98 14.32
CA PHE A 772 -8.23 -24.18 14.59
C PHE A 772 -9.27 -24.36 13.48
N TYR A 773 -9.68 -25.60 13.22
CA TYR A 773 -10.89 -25.86 12.45
C TYR A 773 -11.69 -26.98 13.11
N TYR A 774 -12.95 -27.11 12.74
CA TYR A 774 -13.86 -28.02 13.41
C TYR A 774 -14.58 -28.92 12.41
N GLU A 775 -14.68 -30.21 12.73
CA GLU A 775 -15.49 -31.17 11.98
C GLU A 775 -16.80 -31.40 12.72
N ALA A 776 -17.93 -31.33 12.00
CA ALA A 776 -19.24 -31.65 12.55
C ALA A 776 -19.37 -33.18 12.74
N GLU A 777 -19.37 -33.65 13.99
CA GLU A 777 -19.52 -35.08 14.33
C GLU A 777 -20.98 -35.52 14.37
N GLN A 778 -21.87 -34.62 14.77
CA GLN A 778 -23.32 -34.87 14.87
C GLN A 778 -24.07 -33.69 14.27
N TYR A 779 -25.03 -33.99 13.40
CA TYR A 779 -25.85 -32.99 12.72
C TYR A 779 -27.18 -33.60 12.27
N SER A 780 -28.18 -32.73 12.09
CA SER A 780 -29.52 -33.09 11.64
C SER A 780 -29.96 -32.21 10.46
N PRO A 781 -30.67 -32.75 9.44
CA PRO A 781 -31.21 -31.93 8.35
C PRO A 781 -32.28 -30.94 8.82
N ILE A 782 -32.38 -29.82 8.12
CA ILE A 782 -33.41 -28.80 8.34
C ILE A 782 -34.53 -29.01 7.32
N TYR A 783 -35.77 -29.10 7.80
CA TYR A 783 -36.96 -29.28 6.98
C TYR A 783 -37.83 -28.02 7.04
N GLY A 784 -38.41 -27.64 5.89
CA GLY A 784 -39.35 -26.54 5.78
C GLY A 784 -40.75 -26.91 6.27
N GLU A 785 -41.68 -25.95 6.26
CA GLU A 785 -43.07 -26.14 6.72
C GLU A 785 -43.83 -27.20 5.90
N ASN A 786 -43.42 -27.46 4.67
CA ASN A 786 -43.98 -28.48 3.78
C ASN A 786 -43.43 -29.90 4.02
N GLY A 787 -42.47 -30.07 4.95
CA GLY A 787 -41.80 -31.34 5.24
C GLY A 787 -40.69 -31.74 4.26
N GLU A 788 -40.34 -30.88 3.31
CA GLU A 788 -39.20 -31.08 2.41
C GLU A 788 -37.91 -30.51 3.04
N GLU A 789 -36.76 -31.07 2.68
CA GLU A 789 -35.47 -30.52 3.11
C GLU A 789 -35.27 -29.12 2.54
N GLU A 790 -34.90 -28.16 3.39
CA GLU A 790 -34.48 -26.85 2.91
C GLU A 790 -33.10 -26.95 2.27
N THR A 791 -32.91 -26.30 1.13
CA THR A 791 -31.67 -26.38 0.34
C THR A 791 -31.15 -25.00 -0.02
N ASP A 792 -29.85 -24.90 -0.23
CA ASP A 792 -29.23 -23.70 -0.77
C ASP A 792 -29.42 -23.58 -2.29
N ALA A 793 -28.90 -22.50 -2.87
CA ALA A 793 -29.00 -22.24 -4.31
C ALA A 793 -28.33 -23.31 -5.21
N ASP A 794 -27.43 -24.13 -4.65
CA ASP A 794 -26.75 -25.23 -5.35
C ASP A 794 -27.43 -26.59 -5.08
N GLY A 795 -28.57 -26.62 -4.38
CA GLY A 795 -29.32 -27.82 -4.05
C GLY A 795 -28.71 -28.64 -2.90
N ARG A 796 -27.87 -28.05 -2.06
CA ARG A 796 -27.29 -28.71 -0.87
C ARG A 796 -28.22 -28.53 0.32
N SER A 797 -28.57 -29.63 1.00
CA SER A 797 -29.46 -29.60 2.16
C SER A 797 -28.83 -28.81 3.32
N PHE A 798 -29.62 -27.95 3.95
CA PHE A 798 -29.20 -27.26 5.17
C PHE A 798 -29.20 -28.22 6.35
N VAL A 799 -28.22 -28.05 7.23
CA VAL A 799 -28.03 -28.90 8.41
C VAL A 799 -27.82 -28.08 9.67
N ARG A 800 -28.31 -28.62 10.79
CA ARG A 800 -28.02 -28.13 12.14
C ARG A 800 -26.92 -28.98 12.73
N VAL A 801 -25.81 -28.36 13.09
CA VAL A 801 -24.72 -29.08 13.78
C VAL A 801 -25.00 -29.12 15.28
N GLU A 802 -24.82 -30.29 15.88
CA GLU A 802 -25.10 -30.58 17.29
C GLU A 802 -23.81 -30.86 18.09
N LYS A 803 -22.73 -31.23 17.40
CA LYS A 803 -21.42 -31.48 18.01
C LYS A 803 -20.30 -31.27 17.01
N PHE A 804 -19.23 -30.61 17.49
CA PHE A 804 -17.98 -30.44 16.74
C PHE A 804 -16.82 -31.20 17.39
N LYS A 805 -15.84 -31.56 16.56
CA LYS A 805 -14.51 -32.01 16.96
C LYS A 805 -13.45 -31.07 16.40
N ARG A 806 -12.60 -30.56 17.29
CA ARG A 806 -11.51 -29.65 16.94
C ARG A 806 -10.34 -30.37 16.29
N HIS A 807 -9.78 -29.74 15.27
CA HIS A 807 -8.45 -30.01 14.73
C HIS A 807 -7.55 -28.79 14.96
N THR A 808 -6.29 -29.04 15.32
CA THR A 808 -5.29 -27.98 15.53
C THR A 808 -4.34 -28.00 14.36
N LEU A 809 -4.16 -26.87 13.69
CA LEU A 809 -3.15 -26.78 12.64
C LEU A 809 -1.74 -26.69 13.22
N PRO A 810 -0.69 -27.05 12.44
CA PRO A 810 0.70 -26.77 12.77
C PRO A 810 0.91 -25.30 13.13
N LEU A 811 2.01 -24.97 13.83
CA LEU A 811 2.21 -23.61 14.31
C LEU A 811 2.38 -22.63 13.13
N PHE A 812 1.83 -21.43 13.31
CA PHE A 812 2.09 -20.26 12.47
C PHE A 812 2.69 -19.17 13.34
N LEU A 813 3.53 -18.33 12.74
CA LEU A 813 4.21 -17.23 13.44
C LEU A 813 3.26 -16.14 13.95
N GLU A 814 2.06 -16.03 13.36
CA GLU A 814 1.13 -14.93 13.61
C GLU A 814 0.69 -14.81 15.06
N ALA A 815 0.13 -15.86 15.68
CA ALA A 815 -0.33 -15.77 17.07
C ALA A 815 0.84 -15.51 18.05
N PRO A 816 2.02 -16.16 17.94
CA PRO A 816 3.21 -15.77 18.68
C PRO A 816 3.62 -14.30 18.48
N ALA A 817 3.56 -13.77 17.25
CA ALA A 817 3.90 -12.37 16.98
C ALA A 817 2.90 -11.39 17.64
N ARG A 818 1.60 -11.71 17.63
CA ARG A 818 0.58 -10.87 18.26
C ARG A 818 0.60 -10.93 19.79
N SER A 819 0.98 -12.06 20.38
CA SER A 819 0.93 -12.25 21.84
C SER A 819 1.93 -11.40 22.62
N TYR A 820 3.00 -10.89 21.97
CA TYR A 820 3.91 -9.90 22.59
C TYR A 820 3.18 -8.65 23.11
N LYS A 821 1.99 -8.34 22.58
CA LYS A 821 1.19 -7.19 23.01
C LYS A 821 0.44 -7.43 24.33
N ILE A 822 0.33 -8.67 24.79
CA ILE A 822 -0.47 -9.04 25.97
C ILE A 822 0.35 -9.74 27.06
N GLU A 823 1.51 -10.29 26.71
CA GLU A 823 2.42 -11.00 27.60
C GLU A 823 3.45 -10.05 28.24
N ASN A 824 4.03 -10.43 29.38
CA ASN A 824 5.14 -9.69 29.99
C ASN A 824 6.49 -10.06 29.37
N ALA A 825 7.52 -9.23 29.59
CA ALA A 825 8.85 -9.42 29.02
C ALA A 825 9.47 -10.81 29.28
N ALA A 826 9.28 -11.38 30.48
CA ALA A 826 9.81 -12.71 30.81
C ALA A 826 9.11 -13.83 30.00
N ALA A 827 7.79 -13.76 29.86
CA ALA A 827 7.01 -14.67 29.03
C ALA A 827 7.37 -14.51 27.54
N CYS A 828 7.50 -13.27 27.07
CA CYS A 828 7.94 -12.92 25.72
C CYS A 828 9.32 -13.51 25.40
N LYS A 829 10.28 -13.44 26.33
CA LYS A 829 11.63 -14.00 26.17
C LYS A 829 11.60 -15.53 26.08
N LYS A 830 10.81 -16.19 26.94
CA LYS A 830 10.62 -17.65 26.88
C LYS A 830 9.98 -18.08 25.56
N MET A 831 8.97 -17.33 25.10
CA MET A 831 8.30 -17.58 23.83
C MET A 831 9.24 -17.39 22.65
N HIS A 832 10.06 -16.33 22.66
CA HIS A 832 11.08 -16.11 21.63
C HIS A 832 12.04 -17.30 21.50
N ALA A 833 12.57 -17.78 22.63
CA ALA A 833 13.43 -18.96 22.66
C ALA A 833 12.71 -20.22 22.12
N ALA A 834 11.42 -20.40 22.46
CA ALA A 834 10.62 -21.52 21.96
C ALA A 834 10.35 -21.43 20.45
N VAL A 835 10.01 -20.26 19.92
CA VAL A 835 9.86 -20.05 18.46
C VAL A 835 11.17 -20.35 17.74
N ARG A 836 12.31 -19.86 18.25
CA ARG A 836 13.64 -20.15 17.68
C ARG A 836 14.01 -21.64 17.73
N GLY A 837 13.49 -22.37 18.72
CA GLY A 837 13.66 -23.81 18.86
C GLY A 837 12.71 -24.66 18.00
N SER A 838 11.64 -24.06 17.48
CA SER A 838 10.62 -24.73 16.65
C SER A 838 10.97 -24.76 15.16
N ASP A 839 10.13 -25.42 14.37
CA ASP A 839 10.24 -25.42 12.92
C ASP A 839 9.78 -24.10 12.30
N LEU A 840 9.36 -23.10 13.07
CA LEU A 840 9.11 -21.74 12.57
C LEU A 840 10.40 -20.97 12.25
N TYR A 841 11.57 -21.42 12.69
CA TYR A 841 12.84 -20.72 12.46
C TYR A 841 13.70 -21.44 11.42
N ASP A 842 13.96 -20.76 10.30
CA ASP A 842 14.93 -21.22 9.29
C ASP A 842 16.34 -21.00 9.82
N LYS A 843 16.98 -22.08 10.28
CA LYS A 843 18.31 -22.03 10.89
C LYS A 843 19.42 -21.66 9.90
N ASN A 844 19.24 -21.93 8.61
CA ASN A 844 20.28 -21.70 7.60
C ASN A 844 20.33 -20.22 7.20
N LEU A 845 19.16 -19.59 7.03
CA LEU A 845 19.06 -18.17 6.69
C LEU A 845 18.98 -17.27 7.93
N GLY A 846 18.56 -17.81 9.08
CA GLY A 846 18.29 -17.03 10.29
C GLY A 846 17.01 -16.20 10.19
N LEU A 847 15.99 -16.71 9.49
CA LEU A 847 14.72 -16.03 9.22
C LEU A 847 13.54 -16.78 9.87
N TYR A 848 12.42 -16.09 10.07
CA TYR A 848 11.20 -16.72 10.60
C TYR A 848 10.22 -17.07 9.49
N LYS A 849 9.82 -18.34 9.43
CA LYS A 849 8.81 -18.87 8.52
C LYS A 849 7.41 -18.49 8.97
N THR A 850 6.52 -18.36 7.99
CA THR A 850 5.09 -18.12 8.22
C THR A 850 4.44 -19.25 9.02
N CYS A 851 4.81 -20.50 8.73
CA CYS A 851 4.29 -21.69 9.39
C CYS A 851 5.30 -22.85 9.39
N GLU A 852 5.01 -23.83 10.24
CA GLU A 852 5.61 -25.16 10.20
C GLU A 852 5.11 -25.95 8.98
N SER A 853 5.65 -27.16 8.80
CA SER A 853 5.28 -28.02 7.67
C SER A 853 3.79 -28.31 7.66
N LEU A 854 3.16 -28.01 6.52
CA LEU A 854 1.75 -28.35 6.28
C LEU A 854 1.61 -29.72 5.60
N GLU A 855 2.65 -30.56 5.60
CA GLU A 855 2.63 -31.76 4.76
C GLU A 855 1.50 -32.74 5.12
N GLY A 856 1.21 -32.89 6.41
CA GLY A 856 0.13 -33.74 6.92
C GLY A 856 -1.29 -33.14 6.88
N GLU A 857 -1.46 -31.91 6.40
CA GLU A 857 -2.76 -31.22 6.40
C GLU A 857 -3.55 -31.40 5.11
N ILE A 858 -4.88 -31.27 5.22
CA ILE A 858 -5.82 -31.43 4.10
C ILE A 858 -5.78 -30.21 3.16
N TYR A 859 -6.07 -30.41 1.87
CA TYR A 859 -6.15 -29.32 0.89
C TYR A 859 -7.29 -28.32 1.17
N GLU A 860 -8.34 -28.75 1.89
CA GLU A 860 -9.49 -27.90 2.24
C GLU A 860 -9.12 -26.74 3.18
N ILE A 861 -7.93 -26.72 3.82
CA ILE A 861 -7.51 -25.56 4.64
C ILE A 861 -7.26 -24.30 3.80
N GLY A 862 -7.04 -24.44 2.49
CA GLY A 862 -6.87 -23.32 1.56
C GLY A 862 -5.74 -23.52 0.55
N ARG A 863 -5.59 -22.52 -0.33
CA ARG A 863 -4.56 -22.54 -1.40
C ARG A 863 -3.13 -22.60 -0.86
N ILE A 864 -2.89 -22.23 0.40
CA ILE A 864 -1.58 -22.32 1.05
C ILE A 864 -0.96 -23.70 0.90
N LYS A 865 -1.75 -24.77 1.05
CA LYS A 865 -1.28 -26.15 1.00
C LYS A 865 -0.83 -26.54 -0.41
N GLN A 866 -1.33 -25.85 -1.44
CA GLN A 866 -1.00 -26.11 -2.84
C GLN A 866 0.31 -25.43 -3.26
N PHE A 867 0.74 -24.39 -2.56
CA PHE A 867 2.03 -23.75 -2.83
C PHE A 867 3.18 -24.68 -2.49
N THR A 868 4.31 -24.46 -3.16
CA THR A 868 5.58 -25.11 -2.82
C THR A 868 6.05 -24.64 -1.44
N PRO A 869 6.56 -25.54 -0.55
CA PRO A 869 7.19 -25.14 0.69
C PRO A 869 8.26 -24.06 0.46
N GLY A 870 8.29 -23.03 1.30
CA GLY A 870 9.22 -21.92 1.16
C GLY A 870 8.89 -20.98 0.00
N HIS A 871 7.64 -20.94 -0.46
CA HIS A 871 7.16 -20.04 -1.50
C HIS A 871 5.80 -19.45 -1.15
N LEU A 872 5.57 -18.17 -1.47
CA LEU A 872 4.35 -17.44 -1.09
C LEU A 872 4.08 -17.59 0.41
N GLU A 873 2.84 -17.74 0.86
CA GLU A 873 2.52 -17.85 2.29
C GLU A 873 2.88 -19.21 2.91
N ARG A 874 3.21 -20.25 2.11
CA ARG A 874 3.53 -21.59 2.63
C ARG A 874 4.98 -21.68 3.04
N GLU A 875 5.21 -21.70 4.36
CA GLU A 875 6.51 -21.99 4.97
C GLU A 875 7.65 -21.07 4.49
N SER A 876 7.38 -19.94 3.83
CA SER A 876 8.38 -18.93 3.48
C SER A 876 8.57 -17.92 4.62
N CYS A 877 9.60 -17.09 4.54
CA CYS A 877 9.69 -15.89 5.36
C CYS A 877 8.84 -14.79 4.72
N PHE A 878 7.59 -14.66 5.16
CA PHE A 878 6.72 -13.57 4.71
C PHE A 878 7.06 -12.32 5.53
N LEU A 879 7.80 -11.39 4.91
CA LEU A 879 8.48 -10.28 5.58
C LEU A 879 7.54 -9.42 6.45
N HIS A 880 6.28 -9.28 6.05
CA HIS A 880 5.31 -8.54 6.87
C HIS A 880 5.07 -9.20 8.24
N MET A 881 4.93 -10.53 8.29
CA MET A 881 4.73 -11.24 9.56
C MET A 881 6.02 -11.31 10.37
N ASP A 882 7.15 -11.53 9.69
CA ASP A 882 8.47 -11.48 10.31
C ASP A 882 8.71 -10.12 11.00
N TYR A 883 8.41 -9.01 10.33
CA TYR A 883 8.58 -7.69 10.93
C TYR A 883 7.57 -7.37 12.02
N LYS A 884 6.35 -7.94 11.99
CA LYS A 884 5.43 -7.88 13.14
C LYS A 884 6.05 -8.58 14.36
N TYR A 885 6.72 -9.71 14.15
CA TYR A 885 7.42 -10.44 15.20
C TYR A 885 8.60 -9.62 15.77
N LEU A 886 9.43 -9.03 14.91
CA LEU A 886 10.52 -8.14 15.34
C LEU A 886 10.02 -6.89 16.08
N LEU A 887 8.94 -6.27 15.59
CA LEU A 887 8.28 -5.15 16.28
C LEU A 887 7.74 -5.59 17.65
N GLY A 888 7.26 -6.83 17.77
CA GLY A 888 6.85 -7.45 19.03
C GLY A 888 7.99 -7.56 20.04
N LEU A 889 9.18 -8.02 19.61
CA LEU A 889 10.39 -8.05 20.46
C LEU A 889 10.75 -6.66 20.97
N LEU A 890 10.74 -5.67 20.08
CA LEU A 890 11.07 -4.29 20.39
C LEU A 890 10.07 -3.68 21.39
N LYS A 891 8.75 -3.84 21.16
CA LYS A 891 7.71 -3.37 22.09
C LYS A 891 7.73 -4.11 23.44
N ALA A 892 8.17 -5.37 23.47
CA ALA A 892 8.30 -6.14 24.70
C ALA A 892 9.55 -5.79 25.54
N GLY A 893 10.39 -4.85 25.06
CA GLY A 893 11.63 -4.46 25.74
C GLY A 893 12.78 -5.46 25.60
N LEU A 894 12.67 -6.42 24.67
CA LEU A 894 13.69 -7.43 24.40
C LEU A 894 14.70 -6.91 23.38
N TYR A 895 15.39 -5.82 23.75
CA TYR A 895 16.22 -5.05 22.82
C TYR A 895 17.44 -5.83 22.33
N GLU A 896 18.08 -6.62 23.19
CA GLU A 896 19.22 -7.45 22.78
C GLU A 896 18.81 -8.51 21.76
N GLU A 897 17.72 -9.23 22.05
CA GLU A 897 17.15 -10.21 21.14
C GLU A 897 16.71 -9.54 19.83
N PHE A 898 16.07 -8.37 19.89
CA PHE A 898 15.69 -7.60 18.71
C PHE A 898 16.89 -7.28 17.81
N PHE A 899 17.97 -6.72 18.35
CA PHE A 899 19.15 -6.37 17.54
C PHE A 899 19.91 -7.59 17.00
N GLN A 900 19.87 -8.72 17.71
CA GLN A 900 20.42 -9.98 17.21
C GLN A 900 19.66 -10.48 15.99
N GLU A 901 18.32 -10.43 16.02
CA GLU A 901 17.49 -10.84 14.88
C GLU A 901 17.51 -9.82 13.75
N ALA A 902 17.47 -8.52 14.06
CA ALA A 902 17.46 -7.43 13.09
C ALA A 902 18.66 -7.46 12.15
N ALA A 903 19.85 -7.83 12.65
CA ALA A 903 21.07 -7.94 11.86
C ALA A 903 21.00 -8.98 10.72
N LYS A 904 20.03 -9.90 10.77
CA LYS A 904 19.81 -10.93 9.73
C LYS A 904 18.49 -10.75 8.99
N ASN A 905 17.45 -10.28 9.68
CA ASN A 905 16.09 -10.22 9.17
C ASN A 905 15.76 -8.89 8.49
N ILE A 906 16.38 -7.77 8.89
CA ILE A 906 16.11 -6.49 8.22
C ILE A 906 16.81 -6.48 6.86
N VAL A 907 16.02 -6.30 5.79
CA VAL A 907 16.48 -6.35 4.39
C VAL A 907 17.71 -5.47 4.13
N ALA A 908 17.81 -4.29 4.76
CA ALA A 908 18.96 -3.39 4.64
C ALA A 908 20.31 -4.01 5.03
N PHE A 909 20.30 -5.03 5.91
CA PHE A 909 21.49 -5.70 6.42
C PHE A 909 21.74 -7.09 5.78
N MET A 910 20.84 -7.54 4.90
CA MET A 910 20.99 -8.82 4.20
C MET A 910 22.10 -8.76 3.13
N ASP A 911 22.63 -9.93 2.77
CA ASP A 911 23.50 -10.06 1.61
C ASP A 911 22.69 -9.86 0.31
N PRO A 912 22.95 -8.79 -0.47
CA PRO A 912 22.21 -8.51 -1.71
C PRO A 912 22.38 -9.58 -2.78
N SER A 913 23.47 -10.37 -2.75
CA SER A 913 23.67 -11.47 -3.69
C SER A 913 22.77 -12.67 -3.41
N VAL A 914 22.39 -12.86 -2.14
CA VAL A 914 21.42 -13.87 -1.69
C VAL A 914 20.00 -13.37 -1.92
N TYR A 915 19.71 -12.15 -1.45
CA TYR A 915 18.42 -11.46 -1.59
C TYR A 915 18.02 -11.26 -3.07
N GLY A 916 19.01 -11.07 -3.94
CA GLY A 916 18.87 -11.08 -5.40
C GLY A 916 18.36 -9.77 -6.01
N ARG A 917 18.19 -8.71 -5.22
CA ARG A 917 17.72 -7.38 -5.64
C ARG A 917 18.23 -6.28 -4.70
N SER A 918 17.77 -5.03 -4.90
CA SER A 918 18.15 -3.92 -4.03
C SER A 918 17.72 -4.14 -2.58
N THR A 919 18.66 -4.02 -1.63
CA THR A 919 18.35 -4.05 -0.19
C THR A 919 17.72 -2.75 0.33
N LEU A 920 17.45 -1.80 -0.56
CA LEU A 920 16.65 -0.62 -0.26
C LEU A 920 15.14 -0.89 -0.41
N GLU A 921 14.75 -1.95 -1.11
CA GLU A 921 13.37 -2.29 -1.43
C GLU A 921 12.97 -3.58 -0.71
N ASN A 922 11.94 -3.50 0.14
CA ASN A 922 11.37 -4.70 0.73
C ASN A 922 10.69 -5.59 -0.32
N SER A 923 10.55 -6.86 -0.01
CA SER A 923 9.74 -7.84 -0.76
C SER A 923 8.51 -8.26 0.06
N SER A 924 7.55 -8.95 -0.56
CA SER A 924 6.48 -9.61 0.23
C SER A 924 7.02 -10.78 1.02
N PHE A 925 7.84 -11.63 0.38
CA PHE A 925 8.40 -12.81 1.01
C PHE A 925 9.79 -13.15 0.49
N ILE A 926 10.52 -13.93 1.29
CA ILE A 926 11.82 -14.51 0.98
C ILE A 926 11.67 -16.03 0.95
N ALA A 927 12.17 -16.66 -0.11
CA ALA A 927 12.17 -18.11 -0.21
C ALA A 927 13.14 -18.74 0.81
N THR A 928 12.65 -19.69 1.59
CA THR A 928 13.38 -20.31 2.71
C THR A 928 14.05 -21.62 2.31
N SER A 929 14.88 -22.15 3.19
CA SER A 929 15.77 -23.28 2.93
C SER A 929 15.08 -24.62 2.69
N ASN A 930 13.79 -24.73 3.02
CA ASN A 930 12.94 -25.88 2.70
C ASN A 930 12.36 -25.79 1.28
N ASN A 931 12.64 -24.73 0.52
CA ASN A 931 12.26 -24.67 -0.89
C ASN A 931 13.03 -25.74 -1.68
N PRO A 932 12.35 -26.56 -2.51
CA PRO A 932 12.99 -27.61 -3.28
C PRO A 932 13.93 -27.09 -4.38
N ASP A 933 13.80 -25.82 -4.79
CA ASP A 933 14.74 -25.19 -5.72
C ASP A 933 15.84 -24.42 -4.96
N PRO A 934 17.08 -24.94 -4.89
CA PRO A 934 18.17 -24.27 -4.19
C PRO A 934 18.58 -22.93 -4.84
N ALA A 935 18.23 -22.67 -6.10
CA ALA A 935 18.62 -21.43 -6.80
C ALA A 935 17.88 -20.20 -6.26
N VAL A 936 16.67 -20.39 -5.72
CA VAL A 936 15.83 -19.30 -5.20
C VAL A 936 15.96 -19.10 -3.69
N VAL A 937 16.62 -20.02 -2.97
CA VAL A 937 16.79 -19.89 -1.51
C VAL A 937 17.45 -18.55 -1.14
N GLY A 938 16.80 -17.83 -0.23
CA GLY A 938 17.18 -16.48 0.22
C GLY A 938 16.77 -15.33 -0.70
N GLN A 939 16.18 -15.60 -1.87
CA GLN A 939 15.73 -14.56 -2.81
C GLN A 939 14.42 -13.91 -2.34
N GLY A 940 14.34 -12.58 -2.45
CA GLY A 940 13.12 -11.82 -2.22
C GLY A 940 12.21 -11.75 -3.45
N PHE A 941 10.88 -11.75 -3.23
CA PHE A 941 9.84 -11.72 -4.27
C PHE A 941 8.75 -10.68 -3.99
N TYR A 942 8.21 -10.08 -5.05
CA TYR A 942 7.16 -9.06 -5.02
C TYR A 942 7.63 -7.76 -4.37
N ALA A 943 8.22 -6.88 -5.17
CA ALA A 943 8.89 -5.69 -4.66
C ALA A 943 7.95 -4.67 -4.00
N ARG A 944 8.56 -3.86 -3.11
CA ARG A 944 8.12 -2.56 -2.64
C ARG A 944 6.85 -2.54 -1.79
N LEU A 945 5.66 -2.73 -2.36
CA LEU A 945 4.36 -2.43 -1.70
C LEU A 945 3.89 -3.50 -0.70
N THR A 946 4.76 -3.87 0.24
CA THR A 946 4.51 -4.83 1.32
C THR A 946 4.13 -4.13 2.64
N GLY A 947 3.45 -4.86 3.53
CA GLY A 947 3.11 -4.37 4.87
C GLY A 947 4.33 -4.23 5.77
N ALA A 948 5.44 -4.89 5.42
CA ALA A 948 6.71 -4.78 6.12
C ALA A 948 7.22 -3.33 6.22
N ASN A 949 6.90 -2.46 5.25
CA ASN A 949 7.25 -1.05 5.32
C ASN A 949 6.61 -0.35 6.51
N ALA A 950 5.32 -0.60 6.78
CA ALA A 950 4.62 -0.02 7.91
C ALA A 950 5.20 -0.49 9.24
N GLU A 951 5.57 -1.77 9.33
CA GLU A 951 6.22 -2.35 10.51
C GLU A 951 7.62 -1.76 10.72
N MET A 952 8.41 -1.60 9.65
CA MET A 952 9.73 -0.98 9.72
C MET A 952 9.67 0.46 10.20
N LEU A 953 8.71 1.26 9.72
CA LEU A 953 8.52 2.64 10.20
C LEU A 953 8.13 2.70 11.67
N SER A 954 7.30 1.76 12.14
CA SER A 954 6.98 1.63 13.55
C SER A 954 8.22 1.25 14.39
N MET A 955 9.06 0.34 13.89
CA MET A 955 10.33 -0.02 14.54
C MET A 955 11.30 1.15 14.56
N TRP A 956 11.49 1.83 13.43
CA TRP A 956 12.33 3.02 13.30
C TRP A 956 11.91 4.12 14.28
N HIS A 957 10.61 4.41 14.40
CA HIS A 957 10.13 5.40 15.35
C HIS A 957 10.51 5.03 16.79
N ILE A 958 10.34 3.77 17.19
CA ILE A 958 10.72 3.31 18.54
C ILE A 958 12.24 3.37 18.73
N MET A 959 13.01 2.91 17.74
CA MET A 959 14.48 2.97 17.77
C MET A 959 14.99 4.40 17.94
N MET A 960 14.38 5.37 17.23
CA MET A 960 14.86 6.75 17.20
C MET A 960 14.32 7.60 18.34
N PHE A 961 13.11 7.34 18.85
CA PHE A 961 12.42 8.25 19.78
C PHE A 961 11.89 7.57 21.05
N GLY A 962 11.89 6.24 21.09
CA GLY A 962 11.22 5.45 22.13
C GLY A 962 9.75 5.20 21.81
N GLU A 963 9.10 4.36 22.63
CA GLU A 963 7.71 3.95 22.37
C GLU A 963 6.69 5.06 22.65
N LYS A 964 6.88 5.81 23.74
CA LYS A 964 5.96 6.85 24.22
C LYS A 964 6.71 8.17 24.39
N PRO A 965 6.96 8.90 23.29
CA PRO A 965 7.69 10.16 23.37
C PRO A 965 6.94 11.20 24.20
N PHE A 966 5.60 11.23 24.15
CA PHE A 966 4.77 12.09 24.99
C PHE A 966 3.99 11.29 26.05
N CYS A 967 3.85 11.86 27.25
CA CYS A 967 3.01 11.34 28.33
C CYS A 967 2.44 12.48 29.18
N LEU A 968 1.41 12.17 29.97
CA LEU A 968 0.91 13.07 31.01
C LEU A 968 1.49 12.70 32.38
N GLU A 969 2.08 13.66 33.07
CA GLU A 969 2.52 13.52 34.46
C GLU A 969 1.88 14.61 35.31
N ASN A 970 1.08 14.21 36.31
CA ASN A 970 0.35 15.16 37.17
C ASN A 970 -0.49 16.19 36.39
N GLY A 971 -1.03 15.79 35.23
CA GLY A 971 -1.82 16.66 34.35
C GLY A 971 -1.00 17.56 33.42
N GLU A 972 0.33 17.55 33.51
CA GLU A 972 1.23 18.29 32.63
C GLU A 972 1.71 17.41 31.47
N LEU A 973 1.78 17.98 30.25
CA LEU A 973 2.37 17.29 29.10
C LEU A 973 3.90 17.23 29.23
N VAL A 974 4.44 16.03 29.09
CA VAL A 974 5.86 15.75 29.20
C VAL A 974 6.34 15.04 27.94
N CYS A 975 7.52 15.42 27.44
CA CYS A 975 8.19 14.74 26.32
C CYS A 975 9.55 14.20 26.75
N ARG A 976 9.81 12.93 26.41
CA ARG A 976 11.11 12.25 26.58
C ARG A 976 11.44 11.47 25.32
N LEU A 977 12.53 11.85 24.65
CA LEU A 977 13.04 11.10 23.51
C LEU A 977 14.07 10.09 24.04
N MET A 978 13.69 8.81 24.00
CA MET A 978 14.47 7.71 24.58
C MET A 978 14.84 6.72 23.48
N PRO A 979 15.91 6.99 22.70
CA PRO A 979 16.30 6.12 21.60
C PRO A 979 16.67 4.73 22.11
N VAL A 980 16.39 3.72 21.32
CA VAL A 980 16.79 2.32 21.53
C VAL A 980 17.71 1.93 20.37
N LEU A 981 19.01 2.12 20.55
CA LEU A 981 20.05 1.97 19.54
C LEU A 981 21.26 1.25 20.13
N LYS A 982 21.85 0.35 19.35
CA LYS A 982 23.21 -0.11 19.62
C LYS A 982 24.23 0.97 19.32
N GLY A 983 25.35 0.96 20.02
CA GLY A 983 26.47 1.88 19.87
C GLY A 983 27.01 1.98 18.44
N GLU A 984 26.88 0.90 17.67
CA GLU A 984 27.30 0.84 16.27
C GLU A 984 26.48 1.73 15.33
N PHE A 985 25.24 2.11 15.68
CA PHE A 985 24.43 3.03 14.88
C PHE A 985 24.97 4.47 14.89
N PHE A 986 25.77 4.83 15.90
CA PHE A 986 26.44 6.12 15.97
C PHE A 986 27.65 6.14 15.05
N ASP A 987 27.77 7.22 14.26
CA ASP A 987 28.88 7.41 13.34
C ASP A 987 30.23 7.61 14.05
N GLU A 988 31.30 7.86 13.30
CA GLU A 988 32.64 8.05 13.86
C GLU A 988 32.74 9.25 14.81
N ALA A 989 31.85 10.23 14.68
CA ALA A 989 31.74 11.37 15.60
C ALA A 989 30.87 11.06 16.83
N GLY A 990 30.31 9.85 16.93
CA GLY A 990 29.38 9.47 17.97
C GLY A 990 27.99 10.08 17.77
N GLU A 991 27.56 10.31 16.53
CA GLU A 991 26.30 10.99 16.23
C GLU A 991 25.28 10.11 15.50
N VAL A 992 24.00 10.33 15.81
CA VAL A 992 22.84 9.88 15.03
C VAL A 992 21.91 11.07 14.86
N SER A 993 21.33 11.25 13.67
CA SER A 993 20.28 12.26 13.48
C SER A 993 19.08 11.73 12.72
N CYS A 994 17.89 12.21 13.08
CA CYS A 994 16.64 11.79 12.48
C CYS A 994 15.58 12.90 12.53
N ALA A 995 14.65 12.89 11.57
CA ALA A 995 13.49 13.77 11.57
C ALA A 995 12.43 13.25 12.56
N PHE A 996 12.07 14.07 13.54
CA PHE A 996 10.97 13.84 14.47
C PHE A 996 9.78 14.70 14.10
N LEU A 997 8.57 14.13 14.12
CA LEU A 997 7.34 14.81 13.70
C LEU A 997 7.49 15.48 12.31
N GLY A 998 8.23 14.81 11.41
CA GLY A 998 8.41 15.17 10.01
C GLY A 998 9.43 16.28 9.75
N LYS A 999 9.53 17.26 10.65
CA LYS A 999 10.27 18.51 10.36
C LYS A 999 11.38 18.83 11.35
N ILE A 1000 11.38 18.23 12.53
CA ILE A 1000 12.28 18.61 13.63
C ILE A 1000 13.51 17.73 13.58
N GLN A 1001 14.69 18.30 13.36
CA GLN A 1001 15.91 17.52 13.35
C GLN A 1001 16.33 17.17 14.78
N VAL A 1002 16.27 15.90 15.16
CA VAL A 1002 16.83 15.39 16.42
C VAL A 1002 18.25 14.88 16.15
N VAL A 1003 19.21 15.28 16.98
CA VAL A 1003 20.60 14.81 16.92
C VAL A 1003 21.01 14.28 18.28
N TYR A 1004 21.34 12.99 18.35
CA TYR A 1004 21.90 12.36 19.54
C TYR A 1004 23.43 12.43 19.48
N LYS A 1005 24.06 12.94 20.53
CA LYS A 1005 25.52 13.01 20.69
C LYS A 1005 25.94 12.00 21.77
N ASN A 1006 26.57 10.91 21.36
CA ASN A 1006 27.02 9.79 22.21
C ASN A 1006 28.50 9.51 21.93
N PRO A 1007 29.43 10.32 22.47
CA PRO A 1007 30.85 10.22 22.16
C PRO A 1007 31.49 8.89 22.59
N LEU A 1008 30.86 8.18 23.53
CA LEU A 1008 31.32 6.87 23.98
C LEU A 1008 30.73 5.71 23.17
N ARG A 1009 29.82 5.99 22.22
CA ARG A 1009 29.12 5.00 21.39
C ARG A 1009 28.60 3.82 22.23
N LYS A 1010 28.04 4.10 23.40
CA LYS A 1010 27.37 3.09 24.24
C LYS A 1010 25.99 2.77 23.68
N ASP A 1011 25.51 1.57 23.94
CA ASP A 1011 24.10 1.24 23.71
C ASP A 1011 23.21 2.20 24.51
N THR A 1012 22.14 2.69 23.89
CA THR A 1012 21.22 3.64 24.55
C THR A 1012 20.18 2.95 25.42
N PHE A 1013 20.16 1.62 25.41
CA PHE A 1013 19.35 0.78 26.27
C PHE A 1013 20.21 0.08 27.33
N GLY A 1014 19.59 -0.54 28.34
CA GLY A 1014 20.33 -1.26 29.40
C GLY A 1014 20.86 -0.37 30.56
N GLY A 1015 20.51 0.91 30.60
CA GLY A 1015 20.76 1.80 31.75
C GLY A 1015 22.14 2.47 31.80
N GLY A 1016 23.03 2.18 30.84
CA GLY A 1016 24.39 2.74 30.78
C GLY A 1016 24.52 4.09 30.06
N CYS A 1017 23.40 4.65 29.57
CA CYS A 1017 23.34 5.84 28.73
C CYS A 1017 22.17 6.73 29.17
N THR A 1018 22.44 7.99 29.53
CA THR A 1018 21.39 8.95 29.95
C THR A 1018 21.60 10.31 29.31
N ALA A 1019 20.50 11.05 29.12
CA ALA A 1019 20.56 12.42 28.60
C ALA A 1019 21.02 13.40 29.68
N GLU A 1020 22.16 14.05 29.46
CA GLU A 1020 22.74 15.06 30.35
C GLU A 1020 22.09 16.43 30.14
N LYS A 1021 21.88 16.82 28.88
CA LYS A 1021 21.27 18.09 28.48
C LYS A 1021 20.68 18.03 27.08
N MET A 1022 19.77 18.94 26.80
CA MET A 1022 19.21 19.20 25.47
C MET A 1022 19.46 20.64 25.04
N ILE A 1023 19.76 20.86 23.76
CA ILE A 1023 19.81 22.18 23.13
C ILE A 1023 18.65 22.26 22.14
N LEU A 1024 17.71 23.18 22.37
CA LEU A 1024 16.53 23.38 21.53
C LEU A 1024 16.73 24.63 20.67
N THR A 1025 16.60 24.53 19.34
CA THR A 1025 16.83 25.64 18.40
C THR A 1025 15.56 25.99 17.64
N SER A 1026 15.25 27.29 17.58
CA SER A 1026 14.11 27.86 16.84
C SER A 1026 14.48 29.25 16.32
N GLY A 1027 14.30 29.52 15.02
CA GLY A 1027 14.57 30.84 14.44
C GLY A 1027 16.01 31.31 14.64
N GLY A 1028 16.97 30.39 14.66
CA GLY A 1028 18.39 30.67 14.91
C GLY A 1028 18.77 30.93 16.38
N VAL A 1029 17.81 30.89 17.32
CA VAL A 1029 18.07 31.04 18.76
C VAL A 1029 18.06 29.67 19.43
N SER A 1030 19.01 29.41 20.32
CA SER A 1030 19.12 28.15 21.07
C SER A 1030 18.92 28.34 22.58
N GLU A 1031 18.13 27.48 23.21
CA GLU A 1031 18.01 27.36 24.67
C GLU A 1031 18.58 26.01 25.15
N THR A 1032 19.13 25.98 26.38
CA THR A 1032 19.64 24.74 26.99
C THR A 1032 18.72 24.28 28.12
N VAL A 1033 18.39 23.00 28.12
CA VAL A 1033 17.59 22.33 29.16
C VAL A 1033 18.45 21.24 29.80
N ALA A 1034 18.49 21.19 31.13
CA ALA A 1034 19.18 20.13 31.85
C ALA A 1034 18.37 18.82 31.80
N GLY A 1035 19.06 17.69 31.61
CA GLY A 1035 18.46 16.37 31.48
C GLY A 1035 17.79 16.13 30.12
N GLY A 1036 17.03 15.03 30.03
CA GLY A 1036 16.32 14.59 28.80
C GLY A 1036 14.80 14.70 28.85
N THR A 1037 14.25 15.64 29.62
CA THR A 1037 12.78 15.79 29.77
C THR A 1037 12.34 17.22 29.48
N LEU A 1038 11.41 17.38 28.53
CA LEU A 1038 10.68 18.64 28.29
C LEU A 1038 9.33 18.58 28.99
N ARG A 1039 8.93 19.67 29.63
CA ARG A 1039 7.68 19.76 30.40
C ARG A 1039 6.85 20.98 29.97
N GLY A 1040 5.53 20.86 30.07
CA GLY A 1040 4.58 21.94 29.85
C GLY A 1040 4.75 22.61 28.49
N GLU A 1041 4.87 23.94 28.49
CA GLU A 1041 4.98 24.77 27.28
C GLU A 1041 6.08 24.31 26.31
N ARG A 1042 7.21 23.78 26.80
CA ARG A 1042 8.28 23.27 25.93
C ARG A 1042 7.85 22.01 25.18
N ALA A 1043 7.15 21.09 25.84
CA ALA A 1043 6.62 19.88 25.20
C ALA A 1043 5.53 20.24 24.19
N GLU A 1044 4.69 21.22 24.50
CA GLU A 1044 3.67 21.75 23.58
C GLU A 1044 4.28 22.40 22.33
N LYS A 1045 5.30 23.26 22.51
CA LYS A 1045 6.06 23.87 21.42
C LYS A 1045 6.72 22.82 20.53
N LEU A 1046 7.31 21.79 21.13
CA LEU A 1046 7.89 20.67 20.40
C LEU A 1046 6.83 19.98 19.53
N ARG A 1047 5.71 19.56 20.14
CA ARG A 1047 4.62 18.90 19.42
C ARG A 1047 4.00 19.77 18.32
N ALA A 1048 3.96 21.09 18.53
CA ALA A 1048 3.46 22.06 17.56
C ALA A 1048 4.48 22.40 16.44
N GLY A 1049 5.64 21.74 16.40
CA GLY A 1049 6.65 21.97 15.37
C GLY A 1049 7.34 23.32 15.47
N LYS A 1050 7.44 23.90 16.68
CA LYS A 1050 8.05 25.22 16.90
C LYS A 1050 9.57 25.18 17.05
N TYR A 1051 10.17 24.00 17.15
CA TYR A 1051 11.62 23.83 17.12
C TYR A 1051 12.05 23.29 15.76
N GLU A 1052 13.17 23.79 15.25
CA GLU A 1052 13.80 23.31 14.01
C GLU A 1052 14.76 22.15 14.30
N LYS A 1053 15.46 22.22 15.44
CA LYS A 1053 16.49 21.25 15.82
C LYS A 1053 16.53 21.02 17.34
N ILE A 1054 16.78 19.78 17.74
CA ILE A 1054 17.06 19.36 19.12
C ILE A 1054 18.35 18.56 19.15
N GLU A 1055 19.31 18.97 19.98
CA GLU A 1055 20.53 18.20 20.23
C GLU A 1055 20.50 17.60 21.63
N ILE A 1056 20.65 16.28 21.73
CA ILE A 1056 20.56 15.53 22.99
C ILE A 1056 21.93 14.94 23.28
N TYR A 1057 22.55 15.39 24.37
CA TYR A 1057 23.87 14.92 24.80
C TYR A 1057 23.71 13.73 25.75
N LEU A 1058 24.26 12.60 25.35
CA LEU A 1058 24.21 11.33 26.05
C LEU A 1058 25.54 11.03 26.76
N LYS A 1059 25.49 10.47 27.97
CA LYS A 1059 26.65 10.16 28.82
C LYS A 1059 26.67 8.69 29.25
#